data_AF-A0A259TYN9-F1
#
_entry.id   AF-A0A259TYN9-F1
#
_cell.length_a   1.000
_cell.length_b   1.000
_cell.length_c   1.000
_cell.angle_alpha   90.00
_cell.angle_beta   90.00
_cell.angle_gamma   90.00
#
_symmetry.space_group_name_H-M   'P 1'
#
loop_
_entity.id
_entity.type
_entity.pdbx_description
1 polymer ?
#
loop_
_entity_poly.entity_id
_entity_poly.type
_entity_poly.pdbx_seq_one_letter_code
_entity_poly.pdbx_strand_id
1 'polypeptide(L)'
;MPSRTYVAQRPGAFGGLVQARDLAGYQLEALPSVNIRDYYFDTEDAELLRQGMCLRVREQGGERRALLRGVRPDDPRLEIEATLDGPHTEVFDTPRGLLHEALESLVGGSAPGLVEPLHPLIRFRQYRTPRMAYDGTRLLGLLSFDVVVIELPEGPYATNELDIELSDAGHEADLYALDPLLREGGLVPVALTKFERGVMRLPRSLTEPLLLLPDEREALEILAESDQALHRRRARVLLLDARGFRSSTIANQVELSTARVRHWKQQFREQRMAIFEMQTRAPASDHHAYRVSEMMAGGAEAVAPVAISPDRVPPMDSAPRPKSARAEVPSEPQASGDGAPPMRPEIALPSGEVSDIEDLLALFQPGETTTPILHDPVDEDGVPEPDAEPHEASGDVAEPALTEPAATPDDRESVPGLRVEAPESASPPEVRPSPTVHSVARSAVSPIGLTAAETAPEASGDRPTARRPRIQPDDSILEAALQILSYHFGQLGWCAADLDRPRGPFRLLLAVHRVRLSLEVFEPILPRETVESLHRGLRRLAYGLNHTFDLERLIEDNPGDDAIELRRQRSLDSLRTVLQGHSFESWIGRAQRLVERLASQQRAGVETPDDAPHVWDDYVADPGVIPGRTRVRHLLGSALWQRIEALISWEKDGAAPEADVAYHLALACSGIRFVLGIAETTAPGPVRQADAILDRAEARLMSLHLSRETTPEAERQRELHETWAELRGPELRHAFAETLVAL
;
A
#
# COMPACT_ATOMS: atom_id res chain seq x y z
N MET A 1 -0.79 -23.99 14.20
CA MET A 1 0.67 -23.95 14.35
C MET A 1 1.07 -22.54 14.75
N PRO A 2 2.13 -22.34 15.54
CA PRO A 2 2.62 -21.00 15.86
C PRO A 2 3.01 -20.27 14.58
N SER A 3 2.53 -19.03 14.45
CA SER A 3 2.90 -18.12 13.37
C SER A 3 3.32 -16.77 13.94
N ARG A 4 4.12 -16.04 13.17
CA ARG A 4 4.50 -14.66 13.53
C ARG A 4 4.50 -13.79 12.28
N THR A 5 3.84 -12.64 12.40
CA THR A 5 3.82 -11.62 11.37
C THR A 5 4.77 -10.49 11.73
N TYR A 6 5.49 -10.00 10.72
CA TYR A 6 6.28 -8.79 10.78
C TYR A 6 5.82 -7.82 9.70
N VAL A 7 5.97 -6.52 9.95
CA VAL A 7 5.68 -5.47 8.97
C VAL A 7 6.93 -4.63 8.75
N ALA A 8 7.22 -4.30 7.50
CA ALA A 8 8.32 -3.41 7.15
C ALA A 8 8.00 -1.98 7.58
N GLN A 9 8.81 -1.43 8.49
CA GLN A 9 8.73 -0.02 8.85
C GLN A 9 9.43 0.87 7.83
N ARG A 10 10.34 0.30 7.04
CA ARG A 10 11.11 1.00 6.02
C ARG A 10 10.78 0.41 4.66
N PRO A 11 10.62 1.24 3.62
CA PRO A 11 10.50 0.75 2.25
C PRO A 11 11.62 -0.26 1.95
N GLY A 12 12.89 0.12 2.19
CA GLY A 12 14.12 -0.64 1.86
C GLY A 12 14.26 -2.06 2.41
N ALA A 13 13.68 -2.32 3.58
CA ALA A 13 13.86 -3.53 4.37
C ALA A 13 13.46 -4.80 3.62
N PHE A 14 12.39 -4.68 2.84
CA PHE A 14 11.65 -5.81 2.33
C PHE A 14 12.26 -6.42 1.07
N GLY A 15 12.70 -5.58 0.12
CA GLY A 15 13.20 -6.06 -1.18
C GLY A 15 14.43 -6.95 -1.05
N GLY A 16 15.38 -6.60 -0.18
CA GLY A 16 16.56 -7.42 0.07
C GLY A 16 16.24 -8.78 0.70
N LEU A 17 15.26 -8.83 1.60
CA LEU A 17 14.85 -10.06 2.27
C LEU A 17 14.07 -11.01 1.34
N VAL A 18 13.25 -10.47 0.44
CA VAL A 18 12.51 -11.26 -0.56
C VAL A 18 13.46 -12.05 -1.49
N GLN A 19 14.65 -11.49 -1.75
CA GLN A 19 15.68 -12.09 -2.60
C GLN A 19 16.64 -13.02 -1.86
N ALA A 20 16.53 -13.12 -0.53
CA ALA A 20 17.45 -13.92 0.25
C ALA A 20 17.30 -15.41 -0.10
N ARG A 21 18.43 -16.07 -0.37
CA ARG A 21 18.51 -17.54 -0.49
C ARG A 21 18.82 -18.21 0.85
N ASP A 22 19.28 -17.43 1.81
CA ASP A 22 19.59 -17.83 3.17
C ASP A 22 19.19 -16.71 4.11
N LEU A 23 18.61 -17.08 5.26
CA LEU A 23 18.30 -16.14 6.32
C LEU A 23 18.62 -16.80 7.67
N ALA A 24 19.54 -16.20 8.43
CA ALA A 24 19.99 -16.75 9.71
C ALA A 24 20.60 -18.18 9.63
N GLY A 25 21.13 -18.57 8.47
CA GLY A 25 21.60 -19.94 8.22
C GLY A 25 20.48 -20.91 7.79
N TYR A 26 19.24 -20.43 7.67
CA TYR A 26 18.14 -21.19 7.09
C TYR A 26 18.11 -20.99 5.58
N GLN A 27 18.19 -22.09 4.83
CA GLN A 27 18.09 -22.07 3.38
C GLN A 27 16.65 -21.81 2.95
N LEU A 28 16.47 -20.90 2.00
CA LEU A 28 15.17 -20.50 1.48
C LEU A 28 14.99 -21.03 0.05
N GLU A 29 13.95 -21.84 -0.14
CA GLU A 29 13.55 -22.38 -1.44
C GLU A 29 12.33 -21.63 -1.96
N ALA A 30 12.39 -21.20 -3.22
CA ALA A 30 11.35 -20.41 -3.84
C ALA A 30 10.11 -21.24 -4.22
N LEU A 31 8.92 -20.75 -3.86
CA LEU A 31 7.65 -21.23 -4.38
C LEU A 31 7.03 -20.22 -5.36
N PRO A 32 6.11 -20.66 -6.24
CA PRO A 32 5.36 -19.75 -7.11
C PRO A 32 4.65 -18.65 -6.31
N SER A 33 4.66 -17.43 -6.86
CA SER A 33 3.92 -16.33 -6.24
C SER A 33 2.42 -16.56 -6.36
N VAL A 34 1.66 -16.01 -5.42
CA VAL A 34 0.20 -16.21 -5.36
C VAL A 34 -0.49 -14.87 -5.15
N ASN A 35 -1.52 -14.63 -5.94
CA ASN A 35 -2.42 -13.49 -5.77
C ASN A 35 -3.67 -13.93 -5.00
N ILE A 36 -3.96 -13.19 -3.93
CA ILE A 36 -5.09 -13.48 -3.04
C ILE A 36 -5.93 -12.22 -2.90
N ARG A 37 -7.25 -12.40 -2.88
CA ARG A 37 -8.19 -11.36 -2.45
C ARG A 37 -8.96 -11.83 -1.24
N ASP A 38 -8.98 -11.00 -0.21
CA ASP A 38 -9.75 -11.26 0.99
C ASP A 38 -10.82 -10.19 1.16
N TYR A 39 -12.07 -10.62 1.28
CA TYR A 39 -13.22 -9.79 1.57
C TYR A 39 -13.69 -10.14 2.98
N TYR A 40 -13.65 -9.18 3.90
CA TYR A 40 -14.20 -9.38 5.22
C TYR A 40 -15.60 -8.80 5.25
N PHE A 41 -16.57 -9.65 5.56
CA PHE A 41 -17.98 -9.31 5.58
C PHE A 41 -18.45 -9.08 7.01
N ASP A 42 -19.36 -8.13 7.17
CA ASP A 42 -20.03 -7.85 8.44
C ASP A 42 -21.41 -7.19 8.17
N THR A 43 -22.24 -7.06 9.21
CA THR A 43 -23.48 -6.27 9.12
C THR A 43 -23.16 -4.77 9.06
N GLU A 44 -24.16 -3.93 8.73
CA GLU A 44 -23.99 -2.47 8.69
C GLU A 44 -23.43 -1.90 10.01
N ASP A 45 -23.87 -2.49 11.13
CA ASP A 45 -23.45 -2.13 12.50
C ASP A 45 -22.25 -2.94 13.03
N ALA A 46 -21.58 -3.71 12.16
CA ALA A 46 -20.43 -4.56 12.48
C ALA A 46 -20.66 -5.54 13.64
N GLU A 47 -21.76 -6.30 13.59
CA GLU A 47 -22.15 -7.25 14.63
C GLU A 47 -21.14 -8.39 14.78
N LEU A 48 -20.58 -8.95 13.70
CA LEU A 48 -19.59 -10.02 13.81
C LEU A 48 -18.36 -9.54 14.57
N LEU A 49 -17.81 -8.38 14.20
CA LEU A 49 -16.70 -7.77 14.92
C LEU A 49 -17.05 -7.54 16.41
N ARG A 50 -18.28 -7.12 16.70
CA ARG A 50 -18.76 -6.88 18.07
C ARG A 50 -18.77 -8.16 18.91
N GLN A 51 -19.09 -9.29 18.29
CA GLN A 51 -19.04 -10.63 18.90
C GLN A 51 -17.61 -11.21 18.93
N GLY A 52 -16.61 -10.48 18.43
CA GLY A 52 -15.23 -10.95 18.35
C GLY A 52 -14.99 -11.94 17.21
N MET A 53 -15.84 -11.94 16.20
CA MET A 53 -15.81 -12.84 15.05
C MET A 53 -15.44 -12.08 13.76
N CYS A 54 -14.91 -12.78 12.77
CA CYS A 54 -14.77 -12.26 11.42
C CYS A 54 -15.14 -13.33 10.39
N LEU A 55 -15.85 -12.90 9.34
CA LEU A 55 -16.15 -13.70 8.17
C LEU A 55 -15.26 -13.23 7.02
N ARG A 56 -14.35 -14.07 6.55
CA ARG A 56 -13.46 -13.79 5.42
C ARG A 56 -13.84 -14.66 4.23
N VAL A 57 -14.13 -14.05 3.10
CA VAL A 57 -14.16 -14.75 1.80
C VAL A 57 -12.83 -14.52 1.11
N ARG A 58 -12.11 -15.60 0.86
CA ARG A 58 -10.85 -15.60 0.12
C ARG A 58 -11.08 -16.06 -1.32
N GLU A 59 -10.49 -15.34 -2.26
CA GLU A 59 -10.44 -15.72 -3.67
C GLU A 59 -8.99 -15.93 -4.08
N GLN A 60 -8.69 -17.12 -4.60
CA GLN A 60 -7.34 -17.54 -4.97
C GLN A 60 -7.42 -18.59 -6.07
N GLY A 61 -6.73 -18.37 -7.20
CA GLY A 61 -6.67 -19.34 -8.29
C GLY A 61 -8.04 -19.70 -8.89
N GLY A 62 -9.02 -18.79 -8.83
CA GLY A 62 -10.40 -19.04 -9.26
C GLY A 62 -11.28 -19.76 -8.22
N GLU A 63 -10.70 -20.26 -7.13
CA GLU A 63 -11.47 -20.82 -6.01
C GLU A 63 -11.90 -19.73 -5.04
N ARG A 64 -13.09 -19.91 -4.44
CA ARG A 64 -13.63 -19.04 -3.39
C ARG A 64 -13.90 -19.84 -2.13
N ARG A 65 -13.43 -19.36 -0.98
CA ARG A 65 -13.63 -20.01 0.32
C ARG A 65 -14.01 -19.00 1.39
N ALA A 66 -15.11 -19.25 2.08
CA ALA A 66 -15.50 -18.52 3.28
C ALA A 66 -14.87 -19.16 4.52
N LEU A 67 -14.37 -18.33 5.42
CA LEU A 67 -13.87 -18.72 6.74
C LEU A 67 -14.51 -17.82 7.78
N LEU A 68 -15.33 -18.39 8.65
CA LEU A 68 -15.82 -17.75 9.86
C LEU A 68 -14.94 -18.19 11.03
N ARG A 69 -14.29 -17.24 11.71
CA ARG A 69 -13.44 -17.53 12.86
C ARG A 69 -13.45 -16.41 13.90
N GLY A 70 -12.94 -16.72 15.09
CA GLY A 70 -12.58 -15.68 16.06
C GLY A 70 -11.55 -14.70 15.49
N VAL A 71 -11.66 -13.42 15.85
CA VAL A 71 -10.69 -12.40 15.46
C VAL A 71 -9.32 -12.71 16.07
N ARG A 72 -9.31 -13.20 17.32
CA ARG A 72 -8.10 -13.65 18.02
C ARG A 72 -7.70 -15.05 17.55
N PRO A 73 -6.44 -15.29 17.14
CA PRO A 73 -5.98 -16.61 16.71
C PRO A 73 -6.07 -17.69 17.79
N ASP A 74 -5.92 -17.30 19.06
CA ASP A 74 -5.97 -18.21 20.21
C ASP A 74 -7.40 -18.41 20.75
N ASP A 75 -8.42 -17.86 20.10
CA ASP A 75 -9.81 -18.07 20.50
C ASP A 75 -10.33 -19.39 19.90
N PRO A 76 -10.50 -20.46 20.71
CA PRO A 76 -10.93 -21.76 20.21
C PRO A 76 -12.41 -21.78 19.83
N ARG A 77 -13.12 -20.65 19.92
CA ARG A 77 -14.59 -20.61 19.95
C ARG A 77 -15.27 -21.02 18.66
N LEU A 78 -14.65 -20.91 17.49
CA LEU A 78 -15.21 -21.41 16.24
C LEU A 78 -14.22 -21.21 15.08
N GLU A 79 -13.99 -22.23 14.27
CA GLU A 79 -13.42 -22.08 12.92
C GLU A 79 -14.26 -22.93 11.96
N ILE A 80 -14.99 -22.26 11.06
CA ILE A 80 -15.84 -22.91 10.05
C ILE A 80 -15.40 -22.43 8.68
N GLU A 81 -14.99 -23.38 7.84
CA GLU A 81 -14.64 -23.13 6.44
C GLU A 81 -15.73 -23.71 5.52
N ALA A 82 -16.05 -23.00 4.44
CA ALA A 82 -16.96 -23.45 3.40
C ALA A 82 -16.47 -22.99 2.02
N THR A 83 -16.48 -23.88 1.03
CA THR A 83 -16.28 -23.52 -0.37
C THR A 83 -17.51 -22.80 -0.91
N LEU A 84 -17.30 -21.77 -1.73
CA LEU A 84 -18.36 -20.99 -2.35
C LEU A 84 -18.39 -21.22 -3.86
N ASP A 85 -19.59 -21.40 -4.40
CA ASP A 85 -19.84 -21.48 -5.84
C ASP A 85 -20.21 -20.11 -6.41
N GLY A 86 -19.91 -19.90 -7.70
CA GLY A 86 -20.31 -18.71 -8.43
C GLY A 86 -19.46 -17.45 -8.17
N PRO A 87 -19.80 -16.33 -8.82
CA PRO A 87 -19.02 -15.09 -8.75
C PRO A 87 -19.21 -14.36 -7.42
N HIS A 88 -18.29 -13.45 -7.12
CA HIS A 88 -18.40 -12.52 -6.00
C HIS A 88 -19.67 -11.67 -6.09
N THR A 89 -20.28 -11.39 -4.93
CA THR A 89 -21.45 -10.52 -4.78
C THR A 89 -21.22 -9.51 -3.66
N GLU A 90 -21.75 -8.28 -3.82
CA GLU A 90 -21.65 -7.20 -2.82
C GLU A 90 -22.44 -7.49 -1.52
N VAL A 91 -23.37 -8.45 -1.57
CA VAL A 91 -24.02 -9.02 -0.39
C VAL A 91 -23.60 -10.47 -0.31
N PHE A 92 -23.11 -10.93 0.84
CA PHE A 92 -22.67 -12.30 1.01
C PHE A 92 -23.87 -13.26 0.91
N ASP A 93 -23.88 -14.09 -0.14
CA ASP A 93 -24.82 -15.19 -0.24
C ASP A 93 -24.32 -16.36 0.61
N THR A 94 -25.04 -16.66 1.68
CA THR A 94 -24.60 -17.64 2.68
C THR A 94 -24.97 -19.05 2.23
N PRO A 95 -24.00 -19.94 1.99
CA PRO A 95 -24.31 -21.31 1.59
C PRO A 95 -25.00 -22.06 2.74
N ARG A 96 -25.97 -22.92 2.41
CA ARG A 96 -26.63 -23.77 3.41
C ARG A 96 -25.62 -24.69 4.10
N GLY A 97 -25.81 -24.91 5.40
CA GLY A 97 -24.97 -25.80 6.21
C GLY A 97 -24.48 -25.12 7.48
N LEU A 98 -23.37 -25.61 8.04
CA LEU A 98 -22.84 -25.14 9.32
C LEU A 98 -22.50 -23.64 9.34
N LEU A 99 -22.02 -23.10 8.21
CA LEU A 99 -21.75 -21.67 8.10
C LEU A 99 -23.03 -20.83 8.22
N HIS A 100 -24.12 -21.27 7.58
CA HIS A 100 -25.42 -20.61 7.70
C HIS A 100 -25.96 -20.65 9.12
N GLU A 101 -25.94 -21.82 9.76
CA GLU A 101 -26.43 -21.99 11.13
C GLU A 101 -25.62 -21.13 12.12
N ALA A 102 -24.30 -21.04 11.94
CA ALA A 102 -23.44 -20.20 12.75
C ALA A 102 -23.73 -18.70 12.54
N LEU A 103 -23.89 -18.26 11.30
CA LEU A 103 -24.21 -16.87 10.99
C LEU A 103 -25.62 -16.49 11.47
N GLU A 104 -26.61 -17.38 11.34
CA GLU A 104 -27.95 -17.18 11.91
C GLU A 104 -27.88 -17.01 13.44
N SER A 105 -27.07 -17.81 14.13
CA SER A 105 -26.90 -17.65 15.58
C SER A 105 -26.19 -16.35 15.98
N LEU A 106 -25.30 -15.82 15.13
CA LEU A 106 -24.48 -14.63 15.44
C LEU A 106 -25.16 -13.32 15.02
N VAL A 107 -25.85 -13.32 13.88
CA VAL A 107 -26.41 -12.11 13.25
C VAL A 107 -27.87 -12.28 12.78
N GLY A 108 -28.56 -13.36 13.17
CA GLY A 108 -29.90 -13.67 12.65
C GLY A 108 -31.08 -12.88 13.22
N GLY A 109 -30.83 -11.83 14.01
CA GLY A 109 -31.88 -11.02 14.62
C GLY A 109 -32.86 -11.84 15.46
N SER A 110 -34.13 -11.41 15.51
CA SER A 110 -35.19 -12.08 16.30
C SER A 110 -36.03 -13.09 15.51
N ALA A 111 -35.81 -13.21 14.20
CA ALA A 111 -36.61 -14.06 13.31
C ALA A 111 -35.82 -15.31 12.92
N PRO A 112 -36.28 -16.52 13.26
CA PRO A 112 -35.58 -17.76 12.93
C PRO A 112 -35.41 -17.95 11.41
N GLY A 113 -34.27 -18.46 10.99
CA GLY A 113 -33.93 -18.81 9.60
C GLY A 113 -33.48 -17.64 8.73
N LEU A 114 -33.24 -16.46 9.31
CA LEU A 114 -32.77 -15.28 8.59
C LEU A 114 -31.39 -14.87 9.09
N VAL A 115 -30.49 -14.53 8.18
CA VAL A 115 -29.19 -13.92 8.45
C VAL A 115 -29.31 -12.46 8.02
N GLU A 116 -28.96 -11.50 8.88
CA GLU A 116 -28.91 -10.10 8.48
C GLU A 116 -27.94 -9.90 7.29
N PRO A 117 -28.25 -9.03 6.30
CA PRO A 117 -27.38 -8.83 5.16
C PRO A 117 -25.95 -8.47 5.55
N LEU A 118 -25.00 -9.25 5.04
CA LEU A 118 -23.57 -9.02 5.27
C LEU A 118 -22.96 -8.35 4.04
N HIS A 119 -22.27 -7.25 4.27
CA HIS A 119 -21.59 -6.44 3.25
C HIS A 119 -20.08 -6.43 3.50
N PRO A 120 -19.25 -6.22 2.45
CA PRO A 120 -17.81 -6.06 2.62
C PRO A 120 -17.50 -4.87 3.54
N LEU A 121 -17.01 -5.17 4.74
CA LEU A 121 -16.50 -4.18 5.69
C LEU A 121 -15.11 -3.70 5.27
N ILE A 122 -14.27 -4.62 4.78
CA ILE A 122 -12.91 -4.32 4.32
C ILE A 122 -12.45 -5.31 3.26
N ARG A 123 -11.66 -4.82 2.31
CA ARG A 123 -11.11 -5.62 1.20
C ARG A 123 -9.59 -5.54 1.22
N PHE A 124 -8.95 -6.69 0.98
CA PHE A 124 -7.51 -6.80 0.84
C PHE A 124 -7.15 -7.45 -0.50
N ARG A 125 -6.07 -6.97 -1.10
CA ARG A 125 -5.34 -7.67 -2.17
C ARG A 125 -3.96 -8.01 -1.66
N GLN A 126 -3.52 -9.24 -1.86
CA GLN A 126 -2.24 -9.72 -1.36
C GLN A 126 -1.48 -10.36 -2.50
N TYR A 127 -0.26 -9.89 -2.72
CA TYR A 127 0.72 -10.51 -3.61
C TYR A 127 1.72 -11.23 -2.72
N ARG A 128 1.65 -12.56 -2.68
CA ARG A 128 2.45 -13.39 -1.78
C ARG A 128 3.62 -13.99 -2.54
N THR A 129 4.82 -13.85 -2.00
CA THR A 129 6.03 -14.51 -2.47
C THR A 129 6.50 -15.52 -1.43
N PRO A 130 5.92 -16.74 -1.45
CA PRO A 130 6.24 -17.78 -0.49
C PRO A 130 7.64 -18.38 -0.68
N ARG A 131 8.27 -18.77 0.43
CA ARG A 131 9.55 -19.45 0.53
C ARG A 131 9.48 -20.56 1.58
N MET A 132 9.92 -21.76 1.23
CA MET A 132 10.13 -22.82 2.21
C MET A 132 11.47 -22.61 2.90
N ALA A 133 11.51 -22.60 4.23
CA ALA A 133 12.74 -22.44 5.00
C ALA A 133 13.22 -23.78 5.56
N TYR A 134 14.52 -24.07 5.44
CA TYR A 134 15.14 -25.30 5.91
C TYR A 134 16.36 -25.05 6.78
N ASP A 135 16.47 -25.84 7.84
CA ASP A 135 17.68 -26.01 8.64
C ASP A 135 18.33 -27.34 8.24
N GLY A 136 19.26 -27.30 7.28
CA GLY A 136 19.75 -28.50 6.61
C GLY A 136 18.62 -29.24 5.91
N THR A 137 18.23 -30.42 6.42
CA THR A 137 17.11 -31.21 5.89
C THR A 137 15.80 -31.02 6.68
N ARG A 138 15.82 -30.27 7.78
CA ARG A 138 14.64 -30.04 8.63
C ARG A 138 13.84 -28.87 8.05
N LEU A 139 12.59 -29.12 7.68
CA LEU A 139 11.67 -28.06 7.26
C LEU A 139 11.29 -27.21 8.47
N LEU A 140 11.71 -25.95 8.48
CA LEU A 140 11.32 -24.97 9.50
C LEU A 140 9.85 -24.58 9.29
N GLY A 141 9.48 -24.19 8.07
CA GLY A 141 8.15 -23.68 7.78
C GLY A 141 8.09 -22.85 6.50
N LEU A 142 6.98 -22.14 6.34
CA LEU A 142 6.71 -21.25 5.22
C LEU A 142 6.94 -19.81 5.64
N LEU A 143 7.82 -19.12 4.93
CA LEU A 143 8.02 -17.67 5.02
C LEU A 143 7.33 -17.04 3.82
N SER A 144 6.29 -16.24 4.05
CA SER A 144 5.56 -15.54 3.00
C SER A 144 5.87 -14.06 3.07
N PHE A 145 6.55 -13.56 2.03
CA PHE A 145 6.76 -12.15 1.84
C PHE A 145 5.57 -11.59 1.08
N ASP A 146 4.71 -10.87 1.79
CA ASP A 146 3.44 -10.40 1.30
C ASP A 146 3.46 -8.88 1.06
N VAL A 147 2.95 -8.47 -0.10
CA VAL A 147 2.52 -7.10 -0.35
C VAL A 147 1.03 -7.06 -0.11
N VAL A 148 0.61 -6.35 0.93
CA VAL A 148 -0.78 -6.31 1.38
C VAL A 148 -1.35 -4.94 1.09
N VAL A 149 -2.30 -4.88 0.17
CA VAL A 149 -3.06 -3.68 -0.14
C VAL A 149 -4.41 -3.75 0.56
N ILE A 150 -4.72 -2.71 1.31
CA ILE A 150 -6.02 -2.47 1.91
C ILE A 150 -6.77 -1.47 1.04
N GLU A 151 -7.95 -1.83 0.56
CA GLU A 151 -8.78 -0.91 -0.22
C GLU A 151 -9.56 0.00 0.74
N LEU A 152 -9.22 1.30 0.74
CA LEU A 152 -9.92 2.31 1.54
C LEU A 152 -10.64 3.30 0.61
N PRO A 153 -11.74 3.93 1.06
CA PRO A 153 -12.46 4.94 0.28
C PRO A 153 -11.60 6.13 -0.18
N GLU A 154 -10.54 6.44 0.58
CA GLU A 154 -9.60 7.54 0.29
C GLU A 154 -8.44 7.14 -0.64
N GLY A 155 -8.36 5.86 -0.99
CA GLY A 155 -7.32 5.26 -1.83
C GLY A 155 -6.70 4.01 -1.19
N PRO A 156 -6.06 3.14 -1.99
CA PRO A 156 -5.43 1.93 -1.49
C PRO A 156 -4.26 2.28 -0.54
N TYR A 157 -4.11 1.49 0.51
CA TYR A 157 -2.99 1.56 1.44
C TYR A 157 -2.20 0.26 1.40
N ALA A 158 -0.94 0.33 0.99
CA ALA A 158 -0.06 -0.83 0.86
C ALA A 158 0.88 -0.98 2.07
N THR A 159 1.11 -2.21 2.49
CA THR A 159 2.10 -2.60 3.51
C THR A 159 2.85 -3.84 3.07
N ASN A 160 4.15 -3.88 3.38
CA ASN A 160 4.97 -5.04 3.15
C ASN A 160 5.07 -5.84 4.44
N GLU A 161 4.73 -7.12 4.39
CA GLU A 161 4.60 -7.99 5.53
C GLU A 161 5.38 -9.30 5.32
N LEU A 162 5.98 -9.82 6.38
CA LEU A 162 6.54 -11.17 6.40
C LEU A 162 5.72 -12.01 7.37
N ASP A 163 5.02 -13.01 6.85
CA ASP A 163 4.36 -14.03 7.66
C ASP A 163 5.25 -15.27 7.74
N ILE A 164 5.46 -15.78 8.95
CA ILE A 164 6.20 -17.01 9.20
C ILE A 164 5.24 -18.01 9.82
N GLU A 165 4.98 -19.11 9.12
CA GLU A 165 4.18 -20.23 9.60
C GLU A 165 5.09 -21.44 9.80
N LEU A 166 5.31 -21.85 11.06
CA LEU A 166 6.14 -23.01 11.34
C LEU A 166 5.46 -24.29 10.83
N SER A 167 6.25 -25.24 10.35
CA SER A 167 5.79 -26.60 10.08
C SER A 167 5.71 -27.43 11.36
N ASP A 168 5.25 -28.68 11.28
CA ASP A 168 5.28 -29.63 12.40
C ASP A 168 6.70 -29.89 12.95
N ALA A 169 7.75 -29.67 12.13
CA ALA A 169 9.15 -29.83 12.52
C ALA A 169 9.85 -28.51 12.91
N GLY A 170 9.13 -27.38 12.78
CA GLY A 170 9.58 -26.06 13.21
C GLY A 170 9.33 -25.86 14.71
N HIS A 171 10.23 -25.13 15.37
CA HIS A 171 10.13 -24.83 16.80
C HIS A 171 10.08 -23.32 17.03
N GLU A 172 9.49 -22.90 18.14
CA GLU A 172 9.44 -21.48 18.53
C GLU A 172 10.86 -20.88 18.67
N ALA A 173 11.86 -21.69 19.02
CA ALA A 173 13.27 -21.33 19.03
C ALA A 173 13.77 -20.81 17.66
N ASP A 174 13.23 -21.33 16.56
CA ASP A 174 13.57 -20.88 15.21
C ASP A 174 13.07 -19.45 14.96
N LEU A 175 11.88 -19.10 15.48
CA LEU A 175 11.35 -17.73 15.43
C LEU A 175 12.21 -16.75 16.25
N TYR A 176 12.76 -17.21 17.39
CA TYR A 176 13.68 -16.41 18.21
C TYR A 176 15.03 -16.19 17.53
N ALA A 177 15.51 -17.15 16.74
CA ALA A 177 16.73 -17.00 15.97
C ALA A 177 16.57 -15.99 14.81
N LEU A 178 15.40 -15.97 14.18
CA LEU A 178 15.08 -15.05 13.07
C LEU A 178 14.83 -13.61 13.55
N ASP A 179 14.17 -13.41 14.70
CA ASP A 179 13.68 -12.09 15.16
C ASP A 179 14.75 -10.97 15.17
N PRO A 180 15.97 -11.17 15.70
CA PRO A 180 16.99 -10.12 15.68
C PRO A 180 17.38 -9.67 14.27
N LEU A 181 17.57 -10.62 13.34
CA LEU A 181 17.94 -10.33 11.96
C LEU A 181 16.83 -9.62 11.19
N LEU A 182 15.58 -10.04 11.41
CA LEU A 182 14.42 -9.38 10.82
C LEU A 182 14.29 -7.93 11.33
N ARG A 183 14.51 -7.71 12.63
CA ARG A 183 14.52 -6.37 13.25
C ARG A 183 15.66 -5.49 12.74
N GLU A 184 16.87 -6.03 12.64
CA GLU A 184 18.00 -5.34 12.01
C GLU A 184 17.71 -4.98 10.55
N GLY A 185 17.00 -5.88 9.85
CA GLY A 185 16.49 -5.67 8.50
C GLY A 185 15.43 -4.57 8.40
N GLY A 186 14.85 -4.10 9.51
CA GLY A 186 13.82 -3.05 9.54
C GLY A 186 12.38 -3.57 9.55
N LEU A 187 12.19 -4.86 9.84
CA LEU A 187 10.89 -5.47 10.09
C LEU A 187 10.56 -5.41 11.58
N VAL A 188 9.29 -5.19 11.92
CA VAL A 188 8.85 -5.17 13.32
C VAL A 188 7.72 -6.18 13.51
N PRO A 189 7.79 -7.03 14.56
CA PRO A 189 6.71 -7.99 14.82
C PRO A 189 5.42 -7.25 15.15
N VAL A 190 4.31 -7.78 14.66
CA VAL A 190 2.98 -7.20 14.88
C VAL A 190 2.05 -8.22 15.50
N ALA A 191 1.47 -7.87 16.63
CA ALA A 191 0.52 -8.72 17.35
C ALA A 191 -0.89 -8.70 16.73
N LEU A 192 -1.31 -7.55 16.21
CA LEU A 192 -2.62 -7.39 15.57
C LEU A 192 -2.66 -8.19 14.27
N THR A 193 -3.78 -8.84 13.99
CA THR A 193 -4.02 -9.52 12.70
C THR A 193 -4.19 -8.52 11.55
N LYS A 194 -4.06 -9.00 10.31
CA LYS A 194 -4.32 -8.21 9.09
C LYS A 194 -5.70 -7.53 9.15
N PHE A 195 -6.74 -8.28 9.56
CA PHE A 195 -8.10 -7.76 9.73
C PHE A 195 -8.17 -6.59 10.72
N GLU A 196 -7.63 -6.77 11.93
CA GLU A 196 -7.65 -5.73 12.97
C GLU A 196 -6.90 -4.46 12.53
N ARG A 197 -5.73 -4.63 11.90
CA ARG A 197 -4.96 -3.52 11.31
C ARG A 197 -5.73 -2.77 10.24
N GLY A 198 -6.54 -3.48 9.48
CA GLY A 198 -7.41 -2.89 8.47
C GLY A 198 -8.59 -2.15 9.08
N VAL A 199 -9.27 -2.73 10.07
CA VAL A 199 -10.35 -2.08 10.84
C VAL A 199 -9.87 -0.76 11.45
N MET A 200 -8.65 -0.73 11.99
CA MET A 200 -8.05 0.50 12.54
C MET A 200 -7.85 1.60 11.51
N ARG A 201 -7.78 1.27 10.21
CA ARG A 201 -7.54 2.21 9.10
C ARG A 201 -8.82 2.65 8.40
N LEU A 202 -9.95 1.97 8.62
CA LEU A 202 -11.21 2.34 8.00
C LEU A 202 -11.61 3.76 8.44
N PRO A 203 -11.72 4.72 7.51
CA PRO A 203 -12.17 6.05 7.85
C PRO A 203 -13.64 6.00 8.27
N ARG A 204 -13.96 6.54 9.45
CA ARG A 204 -15.33 6.65 9.97
C ARG A 204 -15.59 8.06 10.47
N SER A 205 -16.62 8.69 9.95
CA SER A 205 -17.12 9.99 10.39
C SER A 205 -17.58 9.96 11.85
N LEU A 206 -17.71 11.12 12.49
CA LEU A 206 -18.25 11.24 13.86
C LEU A 206 -19.72 10.83 13.96
N THR A 207 -20.44 10.71 12.85
CA THR A 207 -21.84 10.27 12.81
C THR A 207 -21.98 8.76 12.77
N GLU A 208 -20.96 8.06 12.30
CA GLU A 208 -20.95 6.59 12.27
C GLU A 208 -20.53 6.00 13.63
N PRO A 209 -21.01 4.79 13.96
CA PRO A 209 -20.58 4.05 15.14
C PRO A 209 -19.07 3.80 15.14
N LEU A 210 -18.48 3.68 16.33
CA LEU A 210 -17.10 3.26 16.48
C LEU A 210 -16.95 1.76 16.23
N LEU A 211 -15.96 1.39 15.43
CA LEU A 211 -15.46 0.02 15.36
C LEU A 211 -14.45 -0.19 16.50
N LEU A 212 -14.83 -1.02 17.45
CA LEU A 212 -13.97 -1.44 18.56
C LEU A 212 -13.43 -2.83 18.26
N LEU A 213 -12.11 -3.00 18.37
CA LEU A 213 -11.49 -4.31 18.39
C LEU A 213 -11.92 -5.06 19.67
N PRO A 214 -11.84 -6.40 19.69
CA PRO A 214 -12.23 -7.20 20.86
C PRO A 214 -11.50 -6.76 22.14
N ASP A 215 -10.19 -6.56 22.07
CA ASP A 215 -9.35 -6.13 23.21
C ASP A 215 -9.75 -4.75 23.73
N GLU A 216 -10.06 -3.82 22.82
CA GLU A 216 -10.49 -2.48 23.19
C GLU A 216 -11.86 -2.52 23.86
N ARG A 217 -12.79 -3.34 23.35
CA ARG A 217 -14.10 -3.53 23.96
C ARG A 217 -13.97 -4.09 25.37
N GLU A 218 -13.20 -5.16 25.54
CA GLU A 218 -12.95 -5.79 26.84
C GLU A 218 -12.32 -4.79 27.83
N ALA A 219 -11.28 -4.07 27.40
CA ALA A 219 -10.65 -3.03 28.21
C ALA A 219 -11.63 -1.90 28.58
N LEU A 220 -12.47 -1.47 27.64
CA LEU A 220 -13.48 -0.44 27.89
C LEU A 220 -14.57 -0.93 28.86
N GLU A 221 -14.97 -2.20 28.80
CA GLU A 221 -15.93 -2.79 29.73
C GLU A 221 -15.37 -2.79 31.16
N ILE A 222 -14.11 -3.21 31.34
CA ILE A 222 -13.41 -3.12 32.62
C ILE A 222 -13.33 -1.66 33.10
N LEU A 223 -12.96 -0.71 32.22
CA LEU A 223 -12.88 0.71 32.55
C LEU A 223 -14.26 1.32 32.89
N ALA A 224 -15.34 0.82 32.28
CA ALA A 224 -16.71 1.24 32.53
C ALA A 224 -17.26 0.79 33.90
N GLU A 225 -16.56 -0.14 34.54
CA GLU A 225 -16.80 -0.60 35.92
C GLU A 225 -15.81 0.01 36.93
N SER A 226 -14.72 0.63 36.46
CA SER A 226 -13.66 1.19 37.31
C SER A 226 -14.13 2.27 38.29
N ASP A 227 -13.46 2.36 39.44
CA ASP A 227 -13.76 3.37 40.48
C ASP A 227 -13.48 4.81 40.02
N GLN A 228 -12.60 4.99 39.04
CA GLN A 228 -12.26 6.31 38.51
C GLN A 228 -13.40 6.87 37.66
N ALA A 229 -14.16 7.82 38.22
CA ALA A 229 -15.35 8.39 37.57
C ALA A 229 -15.09 8.95 36.16
N LEU A 230 -13.88 9.48 35.90
CA LEU A 230 -13.50 9.96 34.57
C LEU A 230 -13.35 8.82 33.56
N HIS A 231 -12.63 7.75 33.90
CA HIS A 231 -12.46 6.59 33.03
C HIS A 231 -13.80 5.90 32.78
N ARG A 232 -14.59 5.71 33.84
CA ARG A 232 -15.93 5.16 33.77
C ARG A 232 -16.83 5.88 32.76
N ARG A 233 -16.90 7.21 32.84
CA ARG A 233 -17.71 8.03 31.93
C ARG A 233 -17.19 7.99 30.49
N ARG A 234 -15.86 8.10 30.30
CA ARG A 234 -15.24 8.02 28.96
C ARG A 234 -15.49 6.65 28.31
N ALA A 235 -15.28 5.57 29.04
CA ALA A 235 -15.47 4.22 28.53
C ALA A 235 -16.94 3.97 28.15
N ARG A 236 -17.90 4.38 29.00
CA ARG A 236 -19.33 4.30 28.68
C ARG A 236 -19.72 5.10 27.44
N VAL A 237 -19.13 6.28 27.22
CA VAL A 237 -19.35 7.05 25.98
C VAL A 237 -18.99 6.22 24.76
N LEU A 238 -17.81 5.57 24.78
CA LEU A 238 -17.30 4.81 23.63
C LEU A 238 -18.08 3.51 23.40
N LEU A 239 -18.43 2.79 24.47
CA LEU A 239 -19.24 1.57 24.38
C LEU A 239 -20.65 1.85 23.84
N LEU A 240 -21.28 2.95 24.24
CA LEU A 240 -22.58 3.34 23.70
C LEU A 240 -22.46 3.82 22.25
N ASP A 241 -21.40 4.54 21.90
CA ASP A 241 -21.17 4.97 20.51
C ASP A 241 -20.96 3.78 19.56
N ALA A 242 -20.21 2.77 20.01
CA ALA A 242 -20.00 1.51 19.29
C ALA A 242 -21.26 0.64 19.16
N ARG A 243 -22.33 0.97 19.89
CA ARG A 243 -23.68 0.37 19.75
C ARG A 243 -24.61 1.22 18.89
N GLY A 244 -24.10 2.29 18.26
CA GLY A 244 -24.88 3.17 17.39
C GLY A 244 -25.77 4.20 18.09
N PHE A 245 -25.60 4.42 19.40
CA PHE A 245 -26.38 5.45 20.10
C PHE A 245 -25.99 6.86 19.63
N ARG A 246 -26.98 7.72 19.40
CA ARG A 246 -26.75 9.14 19.03
C ARG A 246 -26.06 9.90 20.16
N SER A 247 -25.18 10.86 19.83
CA SER A 247 -24.43 11.64 20.83
C SER A 247 -25.29 12.31 21.91
N SER A 248 -26.51 12.72 21.58
CA SER A 248 -27.47 13.30 22.55
C SER A 248 -27.97 12.27 23.56
N THR A 249 -28.24 11.04 23.10
CA THR A 249 -28.68 9.93 23.96
C THR A 249 -27.54 9.52 24.89
N ILE A 250 -26.32 9.40 24.34
CA ILE A 250 -25.11 9.12 25.12
C ILE A 250 -24.91 10.20 26.19
N ALA A 251 -24.96 11.48 25.80
CA ALA A 251 -24.81 12.62 26.70
C ALA A 251 -25.77 12.55 27.90
N ASN A 252 -27.05 12.23 27.66
CA ASN A 252 -28.04 12.06 28.72
C ASN A 252 -27.73 10.86 29.63
N GLN A 253 -27.34 9.71 29.06
CA GLN A 253 -27.07 8.49 29.84
C GLN A 253 -25.80 8.57 30.70
N VAL A 254 -24.79 9.32 30.26
CA VAL A 254 -23.50 9.44 30.96
C VAL A 254 -23.31 10.78 31.69
N GLU A 255 -24.35 11.62 31.72
CA GLU A 255 -24.37 12.95 32.35
C GLU A 255 -23.23 13.87 31.85
N LEU A 256 -23.03 13.92 30.52
CA LEU A 256 -22.05 14.80 29.86
C LEU A 256 -22.74 15.71 28.85
N SER A 257 -22.06 16.79 28.44
CA SER A 257 -22.53 17.58 27.30
C SER A 257 -22.26 16.87 25.98
N THR A 258 -23.11 17.10 24.96
CA THR A 258 -22.91 16.58 23.60
C THR A 258 -21.55 16.97 23.02
N ALA A 259 -21.05 18.17 23.33
CA ALA A 259 -19.72 18.63 22.92
C ALA A 259 -18.61 17.75 23.53
N ARG A 260 -18.75 17.35 24.79
CA ARG A 260 -17.78 16.48 25.47
C ARG A 260 -17.84 15.04 24.93
N VAL A 261 -19.03 14.54 24.60
CA VAL A 261 -19.19 13.25 23.90
C VAL A 261 -18.48 13.28 22.55
N ARG A 262 -18.72 14.30 21.72
CA ARG A 262 -18.02 14.46 20.42
C ARG A 262 -16.51 14.56 20.58
N HIS A 263 -16.05 15.30 21.60
CA HIS A 263 -14.63 15.38 21.91
C HIS A 263 -14.03 14.00 22.22
N TRP A 264 -14.63 13.19 23.08
CA TRP A 264 -14.11 11.86 23.38
C TRP A 264 -14.18 10.89 22.21
N LYS A 265 -15.25 10.96 21.41
CA LYS A 265 -15.35 10.24 20.13
C LYS A 265 -14.21 10.60 19.16
N GLN A 266 -13.85 11.88 19.08
CA GLN A 266 -12.76 12.36 18.25
C GLN A 266 -11.40 11.91 18.80
N GLN A 267 -11.17 12.08 20.10
CA GLN A 267 -9.92 11.68 20.75
C GLN A 267 -9.68 10.17 20.64
N PHE A 268 -10.72 9.34 20.80
CA PHE A 268 -10.57 7.89 20.61
C PHE A 268 -10.27 7.52 19.16
N ARG A 269 -10.87 8.18 18.16
CA ARG A 269 -10.51 7.95 16.74
C ARG A 269 -9.04 8.27 16.47
N GLU A 270 -8.49 9.29 17.12
CA GLU A 270 -7.10 9.74 16.93
C GLU A 270 -6.07 8.93 17.71
N GLN A 271 -6.39 8.56 18.96
CA GLN A 271 -5.42 8.03 19.93
C GLN A 271 -5.78 6.63 20.45
N ARG A 272 -6.95 6.09 20.06
CA ARG A 272 -7.50 4.82 20.54
C ARG A 272 -7.47 4.75 22.07
N MET A 273 -6.94 3.66 22.64
CA MET A 273 -6.88 3.43 24.09
C MET A 273 -5.93 4.39 24.84
N ALA A 274 -5.01 5.08 24.16
CA ALA A 274 -4.07 6.00 24.81
C ALA A 274 -4.76 7.21 25.49
N ILE A 275 -6.02 7.50 25.17
CA ILE A 275 -6.82 8.55 25.85
C ILE A 275 -7.03 8.29 27.35
N PHE A 276 -6.80 7.05 27.81
CA PHE A 276 -6.89 6.66 29.23
C PHE A 276 -5.54 6.74 29.95
N GLU A 277 -4.42 6.82 29.22
CA GLU A 277 -3.07 6.89 29.77
C GLU A 277 -2.56 8.32 29.97
N MET A 278 -3.19 9.31 29.31
CA MET A 278 -2.81 10.73 29.33
C MET A 278 -2.76 11.41 30.73
N GLN A 279 -3.19 10.75 31.81
CA GLN A 279 -3.13 11.31 33.17
C GLN A 279 -1.89 10.86 33.97
N THR A 280 -1.08 9.94 33.44
CA THR A 280 0.14 9.43 34.09
C THR A 280 1.31 9.49 33.11
N ARG A 281 1.89 10.68 32.90
CA ARG A 281 3.19 10.80 32.22
C ARG A 281 4.31 10.79 33.28
N ALA A 282 4.80 9.58 33.58
CA ALA A 282 6.15 9.27 34.04
C ALA A 282 6.52 7.90 33.43
N PRO A 283 7.77 7.68 32.98
CA PRO A 283 8.07 6.62 32.02
C PRO A 283 8.08 5.27 32.72
N ALA A 284 7.14 4.40 32.35
CA ALA A 284 7.20 2.98 32.68
C ALA A 284 7.60 2.22 31.41
N SER A 285 8.78 1.64 31.53
CA SER A 285 9.31 0.55 30.73
C SER A 285 8.39 -0.68 30.72
N ASP A 286 8.44 -1.40 29.61
CA ASP A 286 8.54 -2.86 29.52
C ASP A 286 7.30 -3.79 29.57
N HIS A 287 7.41 -4.76 28.66
CA HIS A 287 6.99 -6.17 28.74
C HIS A 287 5.52 -6.56 28.58
N HIS A 288 5.15 -6.90 27.33
CA HIS A 288 4.28 -8.05 27.06
C HIS A 288 4.82 -8.87 25.89
N ALA A 289 5.89 -9.62 26.18
CA ALA A 289 6.18 -10.89 25.54
C ALA A 289 6.32 -11.91 26.69
N TYR A 290 5.91 -13.15 26.43
CA TYR A 290 6.04 -14.34 27.29
C TYR A 290 5.05 -14.49 28.47
N ARG A 291 4.01 -15.30 28.24
CA ARG A 291 3.57 -16.32 29.21
C ARG A 291 3.16 -17.59 28.48
N VAL A 292 4.15 -18.41 28.10
CA VAL A 292 3.98 -19.85 27.87
C VAL A 292 4.94 -20.57 28.80
N SER A 293 4.63 -20.57 30.10
CA SER A 293 5.36 -21.37 31.11
C SER A 293 4.50 -21.64 32.35
N GLU A 294 3.19 -21.84 32.20
CA GLU A 294 2.31 -22.31 33.29
C GLU A 294 1.33 -23.36 32.78
N MET A 295 1.83 -24.46 32.19
CA MET A 295 1.02 -25.67 31.98
C MET A 295 1.79 -27.00 32.00
N MET A 296 3.08 -27.01 32.41
CA MET A 296 3.87 -28.24 32.55
C MET A 296 4.65 -28.25 33.87
N ALA A 297 3.96 -28.54 34.98
CA ALA A 297 4.58 -29.02 36.22
C ALA A 297 3.55 -29.73 37.10
N GLY A 298 2.88 -30.75 36.55
CA GLY A 298 2.17 -31.74 37.34
C GLY A 298 3.12 -32.87 37.74
N GLY A 299 3.69 -32.78 38.95
CA GLY A 299 4.18 -33.94 39.71
C GLY A 299 5.70 -34.19 39.70
N ALA A 300 6.37 -33.83 40.80
CA ALA A 300 7.24 -34.72 41.59
C ALA A 300 7.87 -33.97 42.77
N GLU A 301 7.63 -34.52 43.96
CA GLU A 301 8.36 -34.43 45.24
C GLU A 301 9.10 -33.15 45.69
N ALA A 302 8.68 -32.69 46.85
CA ALA A 302 9.27 -31.63 47.65
C ALA A 302 10.67 -31.99 48.19
N VAL A 303 11.64 -31.11 47.93
CA VAL A 303 12.83 -30.94 48.78
C VAL A 303 13.13 -29.44 48.91
N ALA A 304 13.26 -28.97 50.14
CA ALA A 304 13.43 -27.57 50.52
C ALA A 304 14.78 -26.97 50.08
N PRO A 305 14.87 -25.64 49.84
CA PRO A 305 16.13 -24.99 49.49
C PRO A 305 16.93 -24.58 50.73
N VAL A 306 18.22 -24.92 50.71
CA VAL A 306 19.26 -24.40 51.62
C VAL A 306 19.82 -23.12 51.02
N ALA A 307 19.82 -22.05 51.83
CA ALA A 307 20.43 -20.76 51.51
C ALA A 307 21.95 -20.82 51.59
N ILE A 308 22.66 -20.27 50.59
CA ILE A 308 24.08 -19.90 50.71
C ILE A 308 24.33 -18.55 50.02
N SER A 309 24.86 -17.62 50.80
CA SER A 309 25.33 -16.28 50.46
C SER A 309 26.56 -16.28 49.53
N PRO A 310 26.83 -15.17 48.82
CA PRO A 310 27.99 -15.03 47.96
C PRO A 310 29.19 -14.50 48.76
N ASP A 311 30.31 -15.20 48.74
CA ASP A 311 31.60 -14.54 48.93
C ASP A 311 32.78 -15.36 48.39
N ARG A 312 33.78 -14.60 47.91
CA ARG A 312 35.19 -14.97 47.60
C ARG A 312 35.57 -15.47 46.21
N VAL A 313 36.16 -14.52 45.50
CA VAL A 313 37.32 -14.64 44.59
C VAL A 313 38.48 -15.42 45.24
N PRO A 314 39.24 -16.19 44.45
CA PRO A 314 40.70 -16.18 44.57
C PRO A 314 41.42 -16.07 43.20
N PRO A 315 42.75 -15.76 43.20
CA PRO A 315 43.45 -15.14 42.09
C PRO A 315 44.08 -16.16 41.12
N MET A 316 44.19 -15.78 39.85
CA MET A 316 45.02 -16.49 38.86
C MET A 316 46.42 -15.88 38.80
N ASP A 317 47.41 -16.75 38.96
CA ASP A 317 48.82 -16.49 38.74
C ASP A 317 49.31 -17.32 37.54
N SER A 318 50.43 -16.87 36.97
CA SER A 318 51.31 -17.54 36.00
C SER A 318 50.92 -17.70 34.52
N ALA A 319 51.67 -16.97 33.69
CA ALA A 319 51.85 -17.08 32.24
C ALA A 319 52.54 -18.41 31.82
N PRO A 320 52.67 -18.70 30.50
CA PRO A 320 53.87 -18.22 29.79
C PRO A 320 53.67 -17.80 28.31
N ARG A 321 54.57 -16.92 27.85
CA ARG A 321 54.76 -16.48 26.45
C ARG A 321 55.19 -17.61 25.51
N PRO A 322 54.96 -17.44 24.19
CA PRO A 322 56.09 -17.41 23.25
C PRO A 322 55.96 -16.28 22.20
N LYS A 323 57.00 -15.46 22.02
CA LYS A 323 58.02 -15.48 20.95
C LYS A 323 57.56 -14.93 19.59
N SER A 324 58.03 -13.71 19.35
CA SER A 324 58.12 -12.99 18.09
C SER A 324 58.84 -13.79 16.99
N ALA A 325 58.22 -13.88 15.82
CA ALA A 325 58.88 -14.20 14.56
C ALA A 325 58.64 -13.07 13.56
N ARG A 326 59.73 -12.73 12.89
CA ARG A 326 59.97 -11.66 11.93
C ARG A 326 59.93 -12.29 10.54
N ALA A 327 59.15 -11.76 9.61
CA ALA A 327 59.21 -12.05 8.17
C ALA A 327 58.64 -10.83 7.45
N GLU A 328 59.49 -10.00 6.84
CA GLU A 328 59.92 -10.07 5.44
C GLU A 328 58.85 -9.53 4.47
N VAL A 329 59.16 -8.33 3.98
CA VAL A 329 58.47 -7.59 2.92
C VAL A 329 58.94 -8.15 1.57
N PRO A 330 58.05 -8.53 0.64
CA PRO A 330 58.41 -8.70 -0.75
C PRO A 330 58.11 -7.43 -1.54
N SER A 331 59.14 -7.05 -2.28
CA SER A 331 59.25 -5.98 -3.27
C SER A 331 58.30 -6.12 -4.47
N GLU A 332 57.85 -4.96 -4.95
CA GLU A 332 57.17 -4.74 -6.23
C GLU A 332 57.98 -5.22 -7.44
N PRO A 333 57.30 -5.66 -8.51
CA PRO A 333 57.81 -5.52 -9.86
C PRO A 333 56.99 -4.50 -10.66
N GLN A 334 57.70 -3.50 -11.19
CA GLN A 334 57.25 -2.72 -12.34
C GLN A 334 57.17 -3.61 -13.58
N ALA A 335 56.04 -3.58 -14.30
CA ALA A 335 56.00 -3.90 -15.71
C ALA A 335 54.84 -3.14 -16.40
N SER A 336 55.25 -2.35 -17.39
CA SER A 336 54.44 -1.75 -18.44
C SER A 336 53.66 -2.79 -19.25
N GLY A 337 52.44 -2.47 -19.67
CA GLY A 337 51.73 -3.23 -20.70
C GLY A 337 50.38 -2.61 -21.04
N ASP A 338 50.30 -1.96 -22.20
CA ASP A 338 49.07 -1.62 -22.89
C ASP A 338 48.20 -2.88 -23.08
N GLY A 339 46.93 -2.79 -22.69
CA GLY A 339 45.94 -3.84 -22.91
C GLY A 339 44.54 -3.38 -22.51
N ALA A 340 43.71 -3.10 -23.51
CA ALA A 340 42.29 -2.81 -23.32
C ALA A 340 41.58 -3.97 -22.60
N PRO A 341 40.60 -3.71 -21.72
CA PRO A 341 39.91 -4.77 -20.99
C PRO A 341 39.03 -5.60 -21.94
N PRO A 342 38.95 -6.94 -21.76
CA PRO A 342 38.06 -7.78 -22.54
C PRO A 342 36.60 -7.47 -22.18
N MET A 343 35.75 -7.39 -23.21
CA MET A 343 34.30 -7.30 -23.06
C MET A 343 33.78 -8.44 -22.18
N ARG A 344 32.93 -8.09 -21.21
CA ARG A 344 32.11 -9.05 -20.47
C ARG A 344 31.20 -9.79 -21.45
N PRO A 345 30.91 -11.09 -21.25
CA PRO A 345 29.91 -11.78 -22.05
C PRO A 345 28.54 -11.17 -21.75
N GLU A 346 27.87 -10.76 -22.81
CA GLU A 346 26.48 -10.31 -22.82
C GLU A 346 25.61 -11.50 -22.39
N ILE A 347 25.00 -11.39 -21.21
CA ILE A 347 24.05 -12.39 -20.71
C ILE A 347 22.78 -12.25 -21.56
N ALA A 348 22.59 -13.14 -22.52
CA ALA A 348 21.35 -13.23 -23.28
C ALA A 348 20.23 -13.71 -22.34
N LEU A 349 19.31 -12.82 -21.99
CA LEU A 349 18.05 -13.17 -21.32
C LEU A 349 17.16 -13.95 -22.31
N PRO A 350 16.40 -14.96 -21.85
CA PRO A 350 15.51 -15.74 -22.70
C PRO A 350 14.43 -14.84 -23.32
N SER A 351 14.33 -14.87 -24.64
CA SER A 351 13.45 -14.04 -25.48
C SER A 351 11.97 -14.47 -25.46
N GLY A 352 11.46 -14.89 -24.30
CA GLY A 352 10.03 -15.20 -24.13
C GLY A 352 9.21 -13.92 -23.99
N GLU A 353 8.09 -13.82 -24.70
CA GLU A 353 7.13 -12.72 -24.54
C GLU A 353 6.55 -12.73 -23.11
N VAL A 354 7.00 -11.76 -22.30
CA VAL A 354 6.56 -11.49 -20.93
C VAL A 354 5.16 -10.88 -20.99
N SER A 355 4.12 -11.64 -20.64
CA SER A 355 2.73 -11.22 -20.81
C SER A 355 2.03 -10.91 -19.48
N ASP A 356 2.46 -11.45 -18.33
CA ASP A 356 1.70 -11.37 -17.06
C ASP A 356 2.51 -10.86 -15.84
N ILE A 357 1.82 -10.46 -14.77
CA ILE A 357 2.39 -10.01 -13.48
C ILE A 357 3.27 -11.09 -12.83
N GLU A 358 2.98 -12.36 -13.09
CA GLU A 358 3.81 -13.50 -12.70
C GLU A 358 5.23 -13.38 -13.28
N ASP A 359 5.40 -12.79 -14.46
CA ASP A 359 6.71 -12.61 -15.10
C ASP A 359 7.54 -11.48 -14.45
N LEU A 360 6.90 -10.44 -13.91
CA LEU A 360 7.58 -9.39 -13.13
C LEU A 360 8.09 -9.92 -11.79
N LEU A 361 7.31 -10.82 -11.17
CA LEU A 361 7.72 -11.54 -9.97
C LEU A 361 8.70 -12.69 -10.27
N ALA A 362 8.71 -13.22 -11.50
CA ALA A 362 9.68 -14.21 -11.97
C ALA A 362 11.10 -13.63 -12.15
N LEU A 363 11.24 -12.34 -12.44
CA LEU A 363 12.53 -11.62 -12.46
C LEU A 363 13.22 -11.57 -11.09
N PHE A 364 12.49 -11.92 -10.04
CA PHE A 364 12.91 -12.01 -8.65
C PHE A 364 13.07 -13.48 -8.18
N GLN A 365 13.06 -14.44 -9.12
CA GLN A 365 13.49 -15.80 -8.85
C GLN A 365 15.02 -15.88 -8.96
N PRO A 366 15.71 -16.42 -7.94
CA PRO A 366 17.09 -16.85 -8.03
C PRO A 366 17.36 -17.67 -9.30
N GLY A 367 18.02 -17.11 -10.32
CA GLY A 367 18.39 -17.86 -11.51
C GLY A 367 19.19 -19.12 -11.17
N GLU A 368 18.77 -20.26 -11.73
CA GLU A 368 19.57 -21.47 -11.82
C GLU A 368 20.74 -21.21 -12.76
N THR A 369 21.95 -21.14 -12.21
CA THR A 369 23.18 -21.27 -13.01
C THR A 369 23.27 -22.70 -13.53
N THR A 370 22.69 -22.98 -14.68
CA THR A 370 22.95 -24.22 -15.43
C THR A 370 24.37 -24.14 -15.97
N THR A 371 25.29 -24.79 -15.25
CA THR A 371 26.63 -25.08 -15.75
C THR A 371 26.48 -26.21 -16.78
N PRO A 372 26.98 -26.07 -18.01
CA PRO A 372 26.87 -27.12 -19.01
C PRO A 372 27.90 -28.22 -18.72
N ILE A 373 27.43 -29.43 -18.39
CA ILE A 373 28.27 -30.63 -18.44
C ILE A 373 28.12 -31.23 -19.84
N LEU A 374 29.23 -31.28 -20.57
CA LEU A 374 29.36 -31.81 -21.93
C LEU A 374 29.80 -33.28 -21.92
N HIS A 375 29.19 -34.04 -22.85
CA HIS A 375 29.64 -35.27 -23.54
C HIS A 375 29.60 -36.60 -22.75
N ASP A 376 29.16 -37.75 -23.32
CA ASP A 376 28.93 -38.14 -24.73
C ASP A 376 28.08 -39.47 -24.83
N PRO A 377 27.79 -40.03 -26.03
CA PRO A 377 26.54 -40.72 -26.40
C PRO A 377 26.67 -42.25 -26.47
N VAL A 378 25.61 -42.96 -26.91
CA VAL A 378 25.64 -44.08 -27.89
C VAL A 378 24.24 -44.73 -28.04
N ASP A 379 23.82 -44.81 -29.32
CA ASP A 379 22.99 -45.77 -30.08
C ASP A 379 21.55 -46.10 -29.63
N GLU A 380 20.52 -45.74 -30.41
CA GLU A 380 19.99 -46.41 -31.63
C GLU A 380 19.42 -47.81 -31.35
N ASP A 381 18.09 -47.93 -31.36
CA ASP A 381 17.34 -48.86 -32.24
C ASP A 381 15.84 -48.92 -31.92
N GLY A 382 15.00 -48.98 -32.96
CA GLY A 382 13.76 -49.77 -32.93
C GLY A 382 12.42 -49.06 -33.10
N VAL A 383 12.15 -48.54 -34.32
CA VAL A 383 10.99 -48.77 -35.23
C VAL A 383 9.57 -49.07 -34.66
N PRO A 384 8.48 -48.59 -35.33
CA PRO A 384 7.18 -48.27 -34.74
C PRO A 384 6.05 -49.28 -35.08
N GLU A 385 4.81 -48.83 -34.86
CA GLU A 385 3.52 -49.18 -35.55
C GLU A 385 2.42 -49.91 -34.71
N PRO A 386 1.12 -49.92 -35.15
CA PRO A 386 0.03 -49.15 -34.51
C PRO A 386 -1.24 -50.00 -34.24
N ASP A 387 -2.40 -49.33 -34.08
CA ASP A 387 -3.79 -49.76 -34.38
C ASP A 387 -4.85 -49.73 -33.25
N ALA A 388 -5.98 -49.08 -33.63
CA ALA A 388 -7.38 -49.51 -33.48
C ALA A 388 -8.31 -48.64 -32.59
N GLU A 389 -9.13 -47.83 -33.27
CA GLU A 389 -10.46 -47.33 -32.90
C GLU A 389 -11.53 -48.48 -32.80
N PRO A 390 -12.86 -48.25 -32.74
CA PRO A 390 -13.71 -47.37 -31.90
C PRO A 390 -14.89 -48.16 -31.27
N HIS A 391 -15.73 -47.51 -30.45
CA HIS A 391 -17.11 -47.98 -30.21
C HIS A 391 -18.12 -46.82 -30.16
N GLU A 392 -19.06 -46.85 -31.11
CA GLU A 392 -20.35 -46.17 -31.11
C GLU A 392 -21.39 -46.93 -30.26
N ALA A 393 -22.38 -46.23 -29.69
CA ALA A 393 -23.82 -46.44 -29.97
C ALA A 393 -24.77 -45.72 -28.96
N SER A 394 -25.49 -44.73 -29.49
CA SER A 394 -26.96 -44.56 -29.53
C SER A 394 -27.85 -44.56 -28.27
N GLY A 395 -28.73 -43.55 -28.19
CA GLY A 395 -29.98 -43.58 -27.41
C GLY A 395 -30.82 -42.29 -27.46
N ASP A 396 -31.57 -42.08 -28.54
CA ASP A 396 -32.70 -41.13 -28.68
C ASP A 396 -33.90 -41.54 -27.79
N VAL A 397 -34.59 -40.57 -27.15
CA VAL A 397 -36.07 -40.57 -26.99
C VAL A 397 -36.61 -39.13 -26.90
N ALA A 398 -37.67 -38.87 -27.66
CA ALA A 398 -38.37 -37.61 -27.86
C ALA A 398 -39.45 -37.26 -26.81
N GLU A 399 -39.77 -35.95 -26.81
CA GLU A 399 -40.96 -35.17 -26.41
C GLU A 399 -42.35 -35.87 -26.29
N PRO A 400 -43.32 -35.31 -25.50
CA PRO A 400 -44.19 -34.27 -26.07
C PRO A 400 -44.75 -33.18 -25.12
N ALA A 401 -45.26 -32.12 -25.76
CA ALA A 401 -45.92 -30.91 -25.28
C ALA A 401 -47.36 -31.06 -24.76
N LEU A 402 -47.79 -30.16 -23.87
CA LEU A 402 -49.18 -29.74 -23.60
C LEU A 402 -49.20 -28.26 -23.13
N THR A 403 -49.60 -27.29 -23.97
CA THR A 403 -50.89 -26.55 -24.02
C THR A 403 -51.36 -25.79 -22.76
N GLU A 404 -51.44 -24.45 -22.93
CA GLU A 404 -52.17 -23.36 -22.23
C GLU A 404 -53.64 -23.67 -21.80
N PRO A 405 -54.36 -22.87 -20.95
CA PRO A 405 -54.48 -21.40 -21.06
C PRO A 405 -54.84 -20.52 -19.82
N ALA A 406 -54.68 -19.20 -20.04
CA ALA A 406 -55.50 -18.03 -19.67
C ALA A 406 -56.06 -17.80 -18.24
N ALA A 407 -55.77 -16.61 -17.68
CA ALA A 407 -56.75 -15.73 -17.02
C ALA A 407 -56.22 -14.31 -16.76
N THR A 408 -56.85 -13.31 -17.38
CA THR A 408 -57.13 -11.96 -16.82
C THR A 408 -58.65 -11.81 -16.73
N PRO A 409 -59.21 -10.96 -15.86
CA PRO A 409 -59.62 -9.62 -16.33
C PRO A 409 -59.66 -8.48 -15.28
N ASP A 410 -59.73 -7.25 -15.81
CA ASP A 410 -60.51 -6.08 -15.30
C ASP A 410 -60.01 -5.31 -14.04
N ASP A 411 -60.10 -3.96 -13.93
CA ASP A 411 -60.67 -2.91 -14.77
C ASP A 411 -60.32 -1.50 -14.17
N ARG A 412 -60.46 -0.43 -14.98
CA ARG A 412 -60.55 1.03 -14.66
C ARG A 412 -59.24 1.79 -14.35
N GLU A 413 -58.93 2.94 -14.94
CA GLU A 413 -59.79 4.08 -15.32
C GLU A 413 -59.14 4.96 -16.44
N SER A 414 -59.96 5.49 -17.34
CA SER A 414 -59.64 6.45 -18.44
C SER A 414 -59.40 7.87 -17.88
N VAL A 415 -58.81 8.89 -18.54
CA VAL A 415 -59.15 9.67 -19.77
C VAL A 415 -58.01 10.73 -20.03
N PRO A 416 -58.02 11.66 -21.03
CA PRO A 416 -57.58 11.57 -22.43
C PRO A 416 -56.43 12.53 -22.89
N GLY A 417 -55.77 12.15 -23.99
CA GLY A 417 -55.81 12.90 -25.26
C GLY A 417 -54.78 14.02 -25.53
N LEU A 418 -53.89 13.81 -26.51
CA LEU A 418 -53.76 14.70 -27.67
C LEU A 418 -53.05 13.99 -28.84
N ARG A 419 -53.57 14.24 -30.04
CA ARG A 419 -53.27 13.60 -31.33
C ARG A 419 -52.72 14.69 -32.25
N VAL A 420 -51.57 14.50 -32.89
CA VAL A 420 -51.21 15.20 -34.13
C VAL A 420 -50.42 14.24 -35.04
N GLU A 421 -50.83 14.28 -36.31
CA GLU A 421 -50.54 13.38 -37.41
C GLU A 421 -49.14 13.59 -38.02
N ALA A 422 -48.60 12.50 -38.59
CA ALA A 422 -47.53 12.52 -39.58
C ALA A 422 -48.13 12.56 -40.99
N PRO A 423 -47.34 12.99 -42.01
CA PRO A 423 -47.48 12.42 -43.34
C PRO A 423 -46.18 11.89 -43.92
N GLU A 424 -46.39 10.95 -44.83
CA GLU A 424 -45.47 10.03 -45.50
C GLU A 424 -44.57 10.65 -46.58
N SER A 425 -43.41 9.98 -46.77
CA SER A 425 -42.81 9.51 -48.02
C SER A 425 -42.49 10.46 -49.18
N ALA A 426 -41.20 10.56 -49.53
CA ALA A 426 -40.71 10.42 -50.90
C ALA A 426 -39.18 10.18 -50.96
N SER A 427 -38.75 9.28 -51.84
CA SER A 427 -37.38 9.05 -52.35
C SER A 427 -37.54 8.59 -53.82
N PRO A 428 -36.49 8.48 -54.67
CA PRO A 428 -35.18 9.16 -54.79
C PRO A 428 -34.98 9.70 -56.24
N PRO A 429 -33.75 9.95 -56.75
CA PRO A 429 -33.13 8.88 -57.55
C PRO A 429 -31.59 8.78 -57.53
N GLU A 430 -31.13 7.64 -58.06
CA GLU A 430 -29.78 7.12 -58.30
C GLU A 430 -28.82 8.01 -59.11
N VAL A 431 -27.51 7.89 -58.82
CA VAL A 431 -26.42 7.99 -59.82
C VAL A 431 -25.35 6.92 -59.55
N ARG A 432 -24.92 6.25 -60.62
CA ARG A 432 -23.98 5.11 -60.73
C ARG A 432 -22.48 5.52 -60.84
N PRO A 433 -21.51 4.56 -60.79
CA PRO A 433 -20.15 4.77 -60.26
C PRO A 433 -18.97 4.77 -61.27
N SER A 434 -17.75 5.00 -60.72
CA SER A 434 -16.38 4.56 -61.15
C SER A 434 -15.55 5.49 -62.08
N PRO A 435 -14.17 5.43 -62.15
CA PRO A 435 -13.15 4.77 -61.29
C PRO A 435 -11.80 5.56 -61.03
N THR A 436 -10.97 5.00 -60.12
CA THR A 436 -9.48 4.98 -59.95
C THR A 436 -8.51 6.21 -59.87
N VAL A 437 -7.63 6.13 -58.84
CA VAL A 437 -6.17 6.46 -58.74
C VAL A 437 -5.67 7.92 -58.58
N HIS A 438 -5.20 8.31 -57.37
CA HIS A 438 -3.77 8.53 -56.99
C HIS A 438 -3.59 9.18 -55.59
N SER A 439 -2.66 8.59 -54.84
CA SER A 439 -1.88 9.13 -53.70
C SER A 439 -1.60 10.65 -53.74
N VAL A 440 -1.79 11.36 -52.62
CA VAL A 440 -0.81 12.27 -51.97
C VAL A 440 -1.19 12.45 -50.49
N ALA A 441 -0.18 12.38 -49.63
CA ALA A 441 -0.18 12.62 -48.18
C ALA A 441 -1.01 13.81 -47.69
N ARG A 442 -1.70 13.62 -46.56
CA ARG A 442 -2.17 14.73 -45.71
C ARG A 442 -1.73 14.49 -44.27
N SER A 443 -0.86 15.39 -43.83
CA SER A 443 -0.50 15.62 -42.44
C SER A 443 -1.74 15.73 -41.56
N ALA A 444 -1.79 14.90 -40.51
CA ALA A 444 -2.69 15.10 -39.40
C ALA A 444 -2.06 16.14 -38.45
N VAL A 445 -2.85 17.16 -38.16
CA VAL A 445 -2.59 18.19 -37.16
C VAL A 445 -2.75 17.56 -35.77
N SER A 446 -1.70 17.56 -34.97
CA SER A 446 -1.72 17.18 -33.55
C SER A 446 -2.48 18.22 -32.71
N PRO A 447 -3.38 17.81 -31.79
CA PRO A 447 -3.76 18.64 -30.66
C PRO A 447 -2.90 18.27 -29.43
N ILE A 448 -2.49 19.30 -28.68
CA ILE A 448 -1.75 19.25 -27.40
C ILE A 448 -0.25 18.95 -27.54
N GLY A 449 0.50 19.95 -28.05
CA GLY A 449 1.96 20.01 -27.95
C GLY A 449 2.41 20.58 -26.60
N LEU A 450 2.96 19.74 -25.73
CA LEU A 450 3.80 20.15 -24.61
C LEU A 450 5.28 20.16 -25.07
N THR A 451 5.71 21.16 -25.85
CA THR A 451 7.13 21.50 -26.00
C THR A 451 7.38 23.00 -26.21
N ALA A 452 8.31 23.51 -25.40
CA ALA A 452 9.22 24.64 -25.59
C ALA A 452 8.72 26.11 -25.66
N ALA A 453 9.28 26.89 -24.73
CA ALA A 453 9.81 28.25 -24.89
C ALA A 453 8.85 29.36 -25.37
N GLU A 454 8.35 30.15 -24.41
CA GLU A 454 7.87 31.50 -24.67
C GLU A 454 8.74 32.53 -23.93
N THR A 455 9.44 33.32 -24.71
CA THR A 455 10.21 34.51 -24.35
C THR A 455 9.29 35.74 -24.30
N ALA A 456 9.10 36.35 -23.12
CA ALA A 456 8.60 37.72 -22.93
C ALA A 456 9.02 38.23 -21.52
N PRO A 457 9.16 39.56 -21.31
CA PRO A 457 10.23 40.12 -20.48
C PRO A 457 10.01 40.00 -18.97
N GLU A 458 11.13 39.81 -18.27
CA GLU A 458 11.28 39.66 -16.83
C GLU A 458 10.82 40.91 -16.07
N ALA A 459 9.83 40.74 -15.21
CA ALA A 459 9.65 41.55 -14.01
C ALA A 459 10.11 40.72 -12.80
N SER A 460 11.15 41.23 -12.15
CA SER A 460 12.00 40.61 -11.12
C SER A 460 11.24 40.09 -9.90
N GLY A 461 11.02 38.79 -9.85
CA GLY A 461 11.06 37.99 -8.64
C GLY A 461 11.93 36.79 -9.00
N ASP A 462 13.19 36.79 -8.57
CA ASP A 462 14.19 35.78 -8.95
C ASP A 462 13.60 34.39 -8.71
N ARG A 463 13.26 33.68 -9.79
CA ARG A 463 12.88 32.27 -9.71
C ARG A 463 14.04 31.57 -9.00
N PRO A 464 13.82 30.69 -8.00
CA PRO A 464 14.92 29.93 -7.43
C PRO A 464 15.59 29.18 -8.59
N THR A 465 16.76 29.65 -8.99
CA THR A 465 17.61 29.10 -10.06
C THR A 465 18.24 27.78 -9.65
N ALA A 466 17.94 27.31 -8.43
CA ALA A 466 18.30 26.00 -7.93
C ALA A 466 17.81 24.93 -8.91
N ARG A 467 18.74 24.37 -9.66
CA ARG A 467 18.51 23.13 -10.40
C ARG A 467 18.09 22.04 -9.40
N ARG A 468 17.26 21.10 -9.85
CA ARG A 468 16.92 19.91 -9.05
C ARG A 468 18.24 19.31 -8.53
N PRO A 469 18.36 19.01 -7.23
CA PRO A 469 19.55 18.40 -6.68
C PRO A 469 19.89 17.11 -7.41
N ARG A 470 21.18 16.91 -7.71
CA ARG A 470 21.68 15.65 -8.28
C ARG A 470 22.14 14.77 -7.13
N ILE A 471 21.30 13.82 -6.74
CA ILE A 471 21.60 12.87 -5.68
C ILE A 471 22.35 11.69 -6.28
N GLN A 472 23.46 11.26 -5.69
CA GLN A 472 24.17 10.04 -6.06
C GLN A 472 23.67 8.85 -5.22
N PRO A 473 23.71 7.62 -5.75
CA PRO A 473 23.29 6.42 -5.01
C PRO A 473 24.08 6.21 -3.70
N ASP A 474 25.35 6.64 -3.67
CA ASP A 474 26.23 6.57 -2.49
C ASP A 474 26.12 7.79 -1.57
N ASP A 475 25.26 8.76 -1.86
CA ASP A 475 24.98 9.84 -0.90
C ASP A 475 24.34 9.24 0.36
N SER A 476 24.58 9.89 1.51
CA SER A 476 23.85 9.54 2.72
C SER A 476 22.36 9.87 2.53
N ILE A 477 21.48 9.03 3.08
CA ILE A 477 20.04 9.29 3.05
C ILE A 477 19.67 10.65 3.67
N LEU A 478 20.42 11.08 4.69
CA LEU A 478 20.24 12.36 5.37
C LEU A 478 20.58 13.54 4.47
N GLU A 479 21.69 13.48 3.75
CA GLU A 479 22.09 14.50 2.78
C GLU A 479 21.07 14.60 1.63
N ALA A 480 20.66 13.46 1.09
CA ALA A 480 19.66 13.43 0.03
C ALA A 480 18.33 14.03 0.49
N ALA A 481 17.86 13.66 1.68
CA ALA A 481 16.65 14.22 2.26
C ALA A 481 16.76 15.73 2.45
N LEU A 482 17.88 16.22 3.00
CA LEU A 482 18.14 17.65 3.17
C LEU A 482 18.05 18.40 1.85
N GLN A 483 18.75 17.92 0.81
CA GLN A 483 18.79 18.57 -0.49
C GLN A 483 17.41 18.58 -1.17
N ILE A 484 16.72 17.42 -1.19
CA ILE A 484 15.42 17.27 -1.86
C ILE A 484 14.32 18.05 -1.13
N LEU A 485 14.24 17.96 0.21
CA LEU A 485 13.25 18.70 0.99
C LEU A 485 13.47 20.20 0.91
N SER A 486 14.72 20.67 1.03
CA SER A 486 15.06 22.09 0.89
C SER A 486 14.62 22.62 -0.48
N TYR A 487 14.92 21.88 -1.55
CA TYR A 487 14.50 22.23 -2.90
C TYR A 487 12.97 22.33 -3.02
N HIS A 488 12.22 21.30 -2.58
CA HIS A 488 10.76 21.29 -2.76
C HIS A 488 10.03 22.25 -1.83
N PHE A 489 10.50 22.48 -0.60
CA PHE A 489 9.95 23.55 0.25
C PHE A 489 10.20 24.94 -0.36
N GLY A 490 11.38 25.17 -0.96
CA GLY A 490 11.67 26.39 -1.69
C GLY A 490 10.74 26.60 -2.88
N GLN A 491 10.50 25.55 -3.68
CA GLN A 491 9.55 25.59 -4.80
C GLN A 491 8.12 25.87 -4.32
N LEU A 492 7.69 25.26 -3.21
CA LEU A 492 6.38 25.52 -2.62
C LEU A 492 6.22 26.99 -2.22
N GLY A 493 7.21 27.56 -1.54
CA GLY A 493 7.20 28.98 -1.15
C GLY A 493 7.16 29.91 -2.36
N TRP A 494 7.93 29.60 -3.41
CA TRP A 494 7.92 30.36 -4.66
C TRP A 494 6.56 30.28 -5.38
N CYS A 495 5.99 29.08 -5.55
CA CYS A 495 4.67 28.93 -6.16
C CYS A 495 3.57 29.62 -5.33
N ALA A 496 3.70 29.64 -4.00
CA ALA A 496 2.74 30.32 -3.13
C ALA A 496 2.77 31.85 -3.33
N ALA A 497 3.95 32.42 -3.56
CA ALA A 497 4.10 33.82 -3.91
C ALA A 497 3.59 34.15 -5.33
N ASP A 498 3.54 33.16 -6.23
CA ASP A 498 3.13 33.30 -7.64
C ASP A 498 1.67 32.86 -7.89
N LEU A 499 0.83 32.80 -6.84
CA LEU A 499 -0.54 32.28 -6.92
C LEU A 499 -1.40 32.99 -7.97
N ASP A 500 -1.20 34.30 -8.14
CA ASP A 500 -2.03 35.13 -9.03
C ASP A 500 -1.63 35.05 -10.51
N ARG A 501 -0.53 34.35 -10.84
CA ARG A 501 -0.13 34.16 -12.24
C ARG A 501 -0.99 33.12 -12.95
N PRO A 502 -1.01 33.12 -14.30
CA PRO A 502 -1.68 32.07 -15.06
C PRO A 502 -1.21 30.69 -14.61
N ARG A 503 -2.17 29.82 -14.27
CA ARG A 503 -1.94 28.47 -13.71
C ARG A 503 -1.22 28.47 -12.35
N GLY A 504 -1.25 29.56 -11.60
CA GLY A 504 -0.68 29.67 -10.25
C GLY A 504 -1.20 28.60 -9.29
N PRO A 505 -2.54 28.39 -9.16
CA PRO A 505 -3.10 27.33 -8.31
C PRO A 505 -2.61 25.94 -8.69
N PHE A 506 -2.56 25.62 -9.98
CA PHE A 506 -2.04 24.33 -10.48
C PHE A 506 -0.55 24.13 -10.15
N ARG A 507 0.30 25.14 -10.37
CA ARG A 507 1.73 25.07 -10.02
C ARG A 507 1.93 24.89 -8.51
N LEU A 508 1.13 25.57 -7.70
CA LEU A 508 1.18 25.42 -6.25
C LEU A 508 0.71 24.03 -5.81
N LEU A 509 -0.34 23.48 -6.42
CA LEU A 509 -0.81 22.13 -6.17
C LEU A 509 0.27 21.08 -6.48
N LEU A 510 0.95 21.21 -7.62
CA LEU A 510 2.09 20.35 -7.97
C LEU A 510 3.23 20.46 -6.95
N ALA A 511 3.53 21.66 -6.47
CA ALA A 511 4.56 21.85 -5.44
C ALA A 511 4.15 21.20 -4.09
N VAL A 512 2.88 21.34 -3.69
CA VAL A 512 2.30 20.65 -2.52
C VAL A 512 2.44 19.13 -2.66
N HIS A 513 2.12 18.59 -3.83
CA HIS A 513 2.23 17.17 -4.11
C HIS A 513 3.70 16.68 -4.03
N ARG A 514 4.64 17.41 -4.62
CA ARG A 514 6.08 17.07 -4.58
C ARG A 514 6.65 17.12 -3.17
N VAL A 515 6.24 18.09 -2.35
CA VAL A 515 6.61 18.12 -0.93
C VAL A 515 6.05 16.89 -0.21
N ARG A 516 4.79 16.53 -0.45
CA ARG A 516 4.16 15.33 0.14
C ARG A 516 4.94 14.06 -0.23
N LEU A 517 5.24 13.87 -1.51
CA LEU A 517 6.03 12.73 -1.98
C LEU A 517 7.43 12.71 -1.37
N SER A 518 8.08 13.88 -1.22
CA SER A 518 9.39 13.97 -0.57
C SER A 518 9.32 13.53 0.89
N LEU A 519 8.29 13.97 1.62
CA LEU A 519 8.07 13.58 3.01
C LEU A 519 7.77 12.09 3.14
N GLU A 520 6.96 11.52 2.24
CA GLU A 520 6.66 10.08 2.21
C GLU A 520 7.91 9.24 1.89
N VAL A 521 8.73 9.63 0.91
CA VAL A 521 9.96 8.89 0.55
C VAL A 521 10.97 8.89 1.69
N PHE A 522 11.16 10.02 2.36
CA PHE A 522 12.13 10.16 3.46
C PHE A 522 11.54 9.93 4.85
N GLU A 523 10.25 9.61 4.96
CA GLU A 523 9.53 9.37 6.23
C GLU A 523 10.33 8.52 7.23
N PRO A 524 11.02 7.42 6.83
CA PRO A 524 11.75 6.56 7.76
C PRO A 524 12.86 7.24 8.57
N ILE A 525 13.36 8.39 8.13
CA ILE A 525 14.43 9.14 8.80
C ILE A 525 13.96 10.49 9.36
N LEU A 526 12.67 10.80 9.22
CA LEU A 526 12.08 12.05 9.68
C LEU A 526 11.27 11.82 10.97
N PRO A 527 11.16 12.84 11.84
CA PRO A 527 10.32 12.74 13.02
C PRO A 527 8.85 12.62 12.64
N ARG A 528 8.25 11.47 13.01
CA ARG A 528 6.86 11.11 12.68
C ARG A 528 5.87 12.22 12.98
N GLU A 529 5.90 12.79 14.19
CA GLU A 529 4.98 13.88 14.57
C GLU A 529 5.12 15.12 13.68
N THR A 530 6.35 15.42 13.25
CA THR A 530 6.61 16.53 12.33
C THR A 530 6.06 16.21 10.95
N VAL A 531 6.29 15.00 10.42
CA VAL A 531 5.75 14.55 9.13
C VAL A 531 4.23 14.59 9.15
N GLU A 532 3.58 14.03 10.18
CA GLU A 532 2.13 14.05 10.34
C GLU A 532 1.58 15.49 10.45
N SER A 533 2.26 16.37 11.20
CA SER A 533 1.88 17.78 11.26
C SER A 533 2.03 18.49 9.91
N LEU A 534 3.09 18.19 9.15
CA LEU A 534 3.32 18.78 7.83
C LEU A 534 2.29 18.28 6.82
N HIS A 535 2.03 16.97 6.78
CA HIS A 535 0.99 16.34 5.96
C HIS A 535 -0.40 16.93 6.22
N ARG A 536 -0.79 17.12 7.50
CA ARG A 536 -2.06 17.79 7.84
C ARG A 536 -2.16 19.22 7.30
N GLY A 537 -1.04 19.95 7.23
CA GLY A 537 -1.00 21.27 6.59
C GLY A 537 -1.18 21.18 5.08
N LEU A 538 -0.42 20.31 4.42
CA LEU A 538 -0.47 20.11 2.97
C LEU A 538 -1.84 19.63 2.49
N ARG A 539 -2.50 18.73 3.22
CA ARG A 539 -3.84 18.22 2.88
C ARG A 539 -4.89 19.34 2.84
N ARG A 540 -4.84 20.27 3.80
CA ARG A 540 -5.75 21.43 3.83
C ARG A 540 -5.52 22.37 2.64
N LEU A 541 -4.26 22.61 2.28
CA LEU A 541 -3.91 23.41 1.10
C LEU A 541 -4.35 22.74 -0.19
N ALA A 542 -4.04 21.45 -0.36
CA ALA A 542 -4.40 20.67 -1.53
C ALA A 542 -5.91 20.68 -1.80
N TYR A 543 -6.72 20.55 -0.73
CA TYR A 543 -8.18 20.61 -0.84
C TYR A 543 -8.68 21.93 -1.44
N GLY A 544 -8.20 23.07 -0.93
CA GLY A 544 -8.58 24.39 -1.47
C GLY A 544 -8.05 24.63 -2.88
N LEU A 545 -6.87 24.12 -3.19
CA LEU A 545 -6.26 24.24 -4.52
C LEU A 545 -7.00 23.42 -5.57
N ASN A 546 -7.39 22.18 -5.27
CA ASN A 546 -8.22 21.35 -6.17
C ASN A 546 -9.52 22.06 -6.51
N HIS A 547 -10.25 22.56 -5.50
CA HIS A 547 -11.49 23.30 -5.74
C HIS A 547 -11.30 24.53 -6.63
N THR A 548 -10.20 25.27 -6.41
CA THR A 548 -9.90 26.47 -7.21
C THR A 548 -9.54 26.09 -8.64
N PHE A 549 -8.75 25.04 -8.84
CA PHE A 549 -8.37 24.51 -10.14
C PHE A 549 -9.60 24.04 -10.94
N ASP A 550 -10.53 23.34 -10.29
CA ASP A 550 -11.81 22.94 -10.91
C ASP A 550 -12.59 24.17 -11.42
N LEU A 551 -12.60 25.28 -10.65
CA LEU A 551 -13.24 26.53 -11.05
C LEU A 551 -12.51 27.23 -12.21
N GLU A 552 -11.17 27.30 -12.20
CA GLU A 552 -10.39 27.88 -13.32
C GLU A 552 -10.73 27.18 -14.64
N ARG A 553 -10.90 25.88 -14.56
CA ARG A 553 -11.16 25.05 -15.72
C ARG A 553 -12.62 25.11 -16.17
N LEU A 554 -13.58 25.22 -15.24
CA LEU A 554 -14.97 25.55 -15.59
C LEU A 554 -15.08 26.90 -16.33
N ILE A 555 -14.20 27.87 -16.05
CA ILE A 555 -14.12 29.14 -16.78
C ILE A 555 -13.53 28.95 -18.19
N GLU A 556 -12.52 28.10 -18.35
CA GLU A 556 -11.99 27.74 -19.67
C GLU A 556 -13.08 27.11 -20.56
N ASP A 557 -13.91 26.23 -19.97
CA ASP A 557 -15.02 25.58 -20.66
C ASP A 557 -16.24 26.50 -20.88
N ASN A 558 -16.43 27.53 -20.02
CA ASN A 558 -17.57 28.46 -20.05
C ASN A 558 -17.10 29.93 -19.95
N PRO A 559 -16.39 30.44 -20.98
CA PRO A 559 -15.82 31.78 -20.93
C PRO A 559 -16.91 32.85 -20.80
N GLY A 560 -16.77 33.75 -19.82
CA GLY A 560 -17.70 34.86 -19.58
C GLY A 560 -18.84 34.58 -18.60
N ASP A 561 -18.86 33.41 -17.93
CA ASP A 561 -19.79 33.18 -16.81
C ASP A 561 -19.31 33.90 -15.54
N ASP A 562 -19.86 35.10 -15.30
CA ASP A 562 -19.56 35.95 -14.14
C ASP A 562 -19.74 35.23 -12.79
N ALA A 563 -20.65 34.25 -12.70
CA ALA A 563 -20.89 33.52 -11.45
C ALA A 563 -19.78 32.51 -11.14
N ILE A 564 -19.18 31.88 -12.16
CA ILE A 564 -18.02 31.00 -11.98
C ILE A 564 -16.77 31.83 -11.66
N GLU A 565 -16.56 32.95 -12.36
CA GLU A 565 -15.43 33.85 -12.10
C GLU A 565 -15.47 34.41 -10.67
N LEU A 566 -16.65 34.83 -10.21
CA LEU A 566 -16.82 35.30 -8.83
C LEU A 566 -16.54 34.20 -7.79
N ARG A 567 -16.94 32.95 -8.06
CA ARG A 567 -16.62 31.81 -7.19
C ARG A 567 -15.12 31.53 -7.18
N ARG A 568 -14.46 31.55 -8.35
CA ARG A 568 -13.01 31.41 -8.47
C ARG A 568 -12.29 32.47 -7.66
N GLN A 569 -12.67 33.74 -7.81
CA GLN A 569 -12.06 34.84 -7.07
C GLN A 569 -12.21 34.67 -5.56
N ARG A 570 -13.39 34.29 -5.07
CA ARG A 570 -13.59 34.00 -3.63
C ARG A 570 -12.72 32.84 -3.15
N SER A 571 -12.56 31.80 -3.96
CA SER A 571 -11.69 30.68 -3.64
C SER A 571 -10.22 31.11 -3.55
N LEU A 572 -9.75 31.92 -4.50
CA LEU A 572 -8.41 32.53 -4.47
C LEU A 572 -8.21 33.43 -3.24
N ASP A 573 -9.19 34.27 -2.90
CA ASP A 573 -9.14 35.12 -1.70
C ASP A 573 -9.04 34.27 -0.41
N SER A 574 -9.79 33.17 -0.35
CA SER A 574 -9.69 32.20 0.75
C SER A 574 -8.31 31.54 0.81
N LEU A 575 -7.74 31.13 -0.33
CA LEU A 575 -6.39 30.58 -0.41
C LEU A 575 -5.34 31.60 0.03
N ARG A 576 -5.43 32.87 -0.42
CA ARG A 576 -4.53 33.94 0.05
C ARG A 576 -4.61 34.11 1.56
N THR A 577 -5.82 34.07 2.12
CA THR A 577 -6.01 34.16 3.57
C THR A 577 -5.32 33.01 4.30
N VAL A 578 -5.41 31.78 3.77
CA VAL A 578 -4.71 30.62 4.36
C VAL A 578 -3.19 30.77 4.25
N LEU A 579 -2.68 31.16 3.08
CA LEU A 579 -1.24 31.32 2.81
C LEU A 579 -0.62 32.52 3.56
N GLN A 580 -1.38 33.58 3.81
CA GLN A 580 -0.93 34.75 4.58
C GLN A 580 -1.20 34.60 6.08
N GLY A 581 -1.97 33.57 6.47
CA GLY A 581 -2.34 33.35 7.86
C GLY A 581 -1.21 32.75 8.69
N HIS A 582 -1.26 33.03 9.99
CA HIS A 582 -0.34 32.50 11.01
C HIS A 582 -0.18 30.97 10.95
N SER A 583 -1.20 30.23 10.51
CA SER A 583 -1.14 28.78 10.37
C SER A 583 -0.16 28.32 9.29
N PHE A 584 -0.09 29.02 8.15
CA PHE A 584 0.82 28.68 7.05
C PHE A 584 2.22 29.20 7.32
N GLU A 585 2.36 30.40 7.89
CA GLU A 585 3.66 30.90 8.38
C GLU A 585 4.27 29.94 9.42
N SER A 586 3.46 29.49 10.39
CA SER A 586 3.86 28.46 11.34
C SER A 586 4.24 27.13 10.66
N TRP A 587 3.56 26.77 9.56
CA TRP A 587 3.86 25.57 8.78
C TRP A 587 5.20 25.71 8.02
N ILE A 588 5.45 26.83 7.35
CA ILE A 588 6.73 27.13 6.70
C ILE A 588 7.84 27.12 7.75
N GLY A 589 7.62 27.75 8.91
CA GLY A 589 8.59 27.73 10.00
C GLY A 589 8.89 26.31 10.50
N ARG A 590 7.90 25.41 10.55
CA ARG A 590 8.13 23.99 10.84
C ARG A 590 8.98 23.31 9.76
N ALA A 591 8.68 23.54 8.49
CA ALA A 591 9.43 23.01 7.37
C ALA A 591 10.90 23.49 7.37
N GLN A 592 11.13 24.77 7.64
CA GLN A 592 12.47 25.36 7.75
C GLN A 592 13.25 24.77 8.93
N ARG A 593 12.63 24.66 10.12
CA ARG A 593 13.26 24.02 11.28
C ARG A 593 13.64 22.56 11.01
N LEU A 594 12.83 21.84 10.24
CA LEU A 594 13.18 20.48 9.81
C LEU A 594 14.45 20.48 8.95
N VAL A 595 14.51 21.33 7.92
CA VAL A 595 15.70 21.48 7.05
C VAL A 595 16.94 21.89 7.86
N GLU A 596 16.83 22.88 8.74
CA GLU A 596 17.92 23.32 9.61
C GLU A 596 18.41 22.20 10.53
N ARG A 597 17.50 21.39 11.06
CA ARG A 597 17.82 20.23 11.89
C ARG A 597 18.59 19.17 11.10
N LEU A 598 18.12 18.80 9.91
CA LEU A 598 18.81 17.86 9.03
C LEU A 598 20.21 18.38 8.66
N ALA A 599 20.33 19.68 8.35
CA ALA A 599 21.62 20.32 8.06
C ALA A 599 22.56 20.37 9.27
N SER A 600 22.02 20.52 10.48
CA SER A 600 22.80 20.44 11.71
C SER A 600 23.31 19.03 11.95
N GLN A 601 22.46 18.02 11.76
CA GLN A 601 22.84 16.60 11.91
C GLN A 601 23.89 16.19 10.88
N GLN A 602 23.75 16.63 9.63
CA GLN A 602 24.75 16.37 8.59
C GLN A 602 26.11 16.99 8.93
N ARG A 603 26.14 18.25 9.43
CA ARG A 603 27.39 18.93 9.81
C ARG A 603 28.05 18.36 11.05
N ALA A 604 27.25 17.91 12.02
CA ALA A 604 27.76 17.23 13.21
C ALA A 604 28.38 15.87 12.87
N GLY A 605 28.28 15.42 11.61
CA GLY A 605 28.86 14.17 11.13
C GLY A 605 28.38 13.00 11.97
N VAL A 606 27.09 13.00 12.37
CA VAL A 606 26.52 12.07 13.35
C VAL A 606 26.90 10.63 13.01
N GLU A 607 28.00 10.21 13.63
CA GLU A 607 28.45 8.84 13.77
C GLU A 607 27.98 8.27 15.12
N THR A 608 27.52 9.10 16.08
CA THR A 608 26.87 8.66 17.33
C THR A 608 25.94 9.73 17.96
N PRO A 609 24.89 9.32 18.71
CA PRO A 609 23.99 10.22 19.44
C PRO A 609 24.50 10.80 20.78
N ASP A 610 25.69 10.42 21.28
CA ASP A 610 26.03 10.64 22.70
C ASP A 610 26.60 12.02 23.05
N ASP A 611 27.06 12.84 22.08
CA ASP A 611 27.79 14.08 22.37
C ASP A 611 26.99 15.39 22.18
N ALA A 612 25.68 15.33 21.94
CA ALA A 612 24.84 16.53 21.83
C ALA A 612 24.10 16.84 23.15
N PRO A 613 24.53 17.83 23.95
CA PRO A 613 23.90 18.11 25.23
C PRO A 613 22.56 18.84 25.02
N HIS A 614 21.48 18.19 25.44
CA HIS A 614 20.22 18.80 25.92
C HIS A 614 19.20 19.40 24.93
N VAL A 615 19.03 18.84 23.73
CA VAL A 615 17.83 19.14 22.89
C VAL A 615 17.14 17.86 22.41
N TRP A 616 16.65 17.03 23.34
CA TRP A 616 15.93 15.80 23.03
C TRP A 616 14.69 15.69 23.90
N ASP A 617 13.52 15.87 23.30
CA ASP A 617 12.33 15.16 23.75
C ASP A 617 11.53 14.53 22.61
N ASP A 618 11.87 14.76 21.33
CA ASP A 618 11.25 14.04 20.20
C ASP A 618 12.22 13.90 19.00
N TYR A 619 13.07 12.86 19.00
CA TYR A 619 13.76 12.36 17.79
C TYR A 619 14.14 10.89 17.88
N VAL A 620 14.79 10.37 16.83
CA VAL A 620 14.28 9.56 15.70
C VAL A 620 15.38 8.51 15.52
N ALA A 621 15.02 7.25 15.69
CA ALA A 621 15.86 6.07 15.87
C ALA A 621 16.36 5.84 17.31
N ASP A 622 16.22 4.59 17.78
CA ASP A 622 16.73 4.11 19.06
C ASP A 622 18.23 4.40 19.22
N PRO A 623 18.71 4.65 20.46
CA PRO A 623 20.14 4.71 20.75
C PRO A 623 20.83 3.42 20.28
N GLY A 624 21.58 3.50 19.17
CA GLY A 624 22.31 2.38 18.58
C GLY A 624 22.11 2.17 17.08
N VAL A 625 21.06 2.74 16.48
CA VAL A 625 20.81 2.63 15.02
C VAL A 625 21.36 3.85 14.31
N ILE A 626 22.61 3.77 13.86
CA ILE A 626 23.33 4.86 13.16
C ILE A 626 22.73 5.06 11.74
N PRO A 627 22.06 6.19 11.44
CA PRO A 627 21.59 6.50 10.07
C PRO A 627 22.74 6.74 9.07
N GLY A 628 23.95 6.98 9.57
CA GLY A 628 25.15 7.29 8.78
C GLY A 628 25.64 6.18 7.83
N ARG A 629 25.16 4.93 7.98
CA ARG A 629 25.48 3.84 7.04
C ARG A 629 24.46 3.66 5.92
N THR A 630 23.26 4.23 6.04
CA THR A 630 22.21 4.05 5.02
C THR A 630 22.42 5.00 3.86
N ARG A 631 22.66 4.42 2.68
CA ARG A 631 22.83 5.13 1.42
C ARG A 631 21.50 5.27 0.71
N VAL A 632 21.42 6.25 -0.19
CA VAL A 632 20.25 6.48 -1.03
C VAL A 632 19.83 5.22 -1.78
N ARG A 633 20.78 4.45 -2.34
CA ARG A 633 20.50 3.17 -3.02
C ARG A 633 19.74 2.16 -2.16
N HIS A 634 19.95 2.13 -0.84
CA HIS A 634 19.26 1.21 0.07
C HIS A 634 17.78 1.59 0.31
N LEU A 635 17.37 2.80 -0.08
CA LEU A 635 15.99 3.29 0.06
C LEU A 635 15.24 3.25 -1.28
N LEU A 636 15.90 3.69 -2.36
CA LEU A 636 15.23 3.99 -3.62
C LEU A 636 14.58 2.78 -4.28
N GLY A 637 15.24 1.61 -4.25
CA GLY A 637 14.67 0.39 -4.85
C GLY A 637 13.30 0.08 -4.27
N SER A 638 13.16 0.15 -2.96
CA SER A 638 11.89 -0.14 -2.34
C SER A 638 10.91 1.02 -2.32
N ALA A 639 11.37 2.27 -2.28
CA ALA A 639 10.49 3.42 -2.50
C ALA A 639 9.88 3.38 -3.91
N LEU A 640 10.64 2.92 -4.91
CA LEU A 640 10.14 2.70 -6.27
C LEU A 640 9.15 1.54 -6.29
N TRP A 641 9.53 0.41 -5.69
CA TRP A 641 8.70 -0.79 -5.62
C TRP A 641 7.33 -0.52 -4.98
N GLN A 642 7.28 0.15 -3.83
CA GLN A 642 6.02 0.53 -3.18
C GLN A 642 5.09 1.36 -4.06
N ARG A 643 5.65 2.19 -4.95
CA ARG A 643 4.85 2.99 -5.88
C ARG A 643 4.37 2.17 -7.07
N ILE A 644 5.18 1.23 -7.54
CA ILE A 644 4.78 0.24 -8.55
C ILE A 644 3.64 -0.62 -8.00
N GLU A 645 3.74 -1.09 -6.75
CA GLU A 645 2.68 -1.83 -6.07
C GLU A 645 1.40 -0.99 -5.94
N ALA A 646 1.52 0.28 -5.54
CA ALA A 646 0.39 1.18 -5.47
C ALA A 646 -0.27 1.40 -6.84
N LEU A 647 0.49 1.43 -7.94
CA LEU A 647 -0.05 1.49 -9.30
C LEU A 647 -0.77 0.19 -9.66
N ILE A 648 -0.14 -0.96 -9.45
CA ILE A 648 -0.71 -2.29 -9.75
C ILE A 648 -1.97 -2.54 -8.93
N SER A 649 -2.06 -1.98 -7.72
CA SER A 649 -3.23 -2.13 -6.84
C SER A 649 -4.55 -1.61 -7.40
N TRP A 650 -4.55 -0.91 -8.53
CA TRP A 650 -5.77 -0.49 -9.22
C TRP A 650 -6.34 -1.56 -10.15
N GLU A 651 -5.66 -2.70 -10.33
CA GLU A 651 -6.13 -3.83 -11.14
C GLU A 651 -7.29 -4.59 -10.49
N LYS A 652 -8.52 -4.44 -10.99
CA LYS A 652 -9.69 -5.23 -10.58
C LYS A 652 -9.87 -6.42 -11.53
N ASP A 653 -9.86 -7.66 -11.04
CA ASP A 653 -10.17 -8.87 -11.84
C ASP A 653 -9.40 -9.05 -13.16
N GLY A 654 -8.18 -8.53 -13.28
CA GLY A 654 -7.46 -8.52 -14.57
C GLY A 654 -8.02 -7.51 -15.59
N ALA A 655 -9.10 -6.81 -15.24
CA ALA A 655 -9.71 -5.74 -16.01
C ALA A 655 -9.03 -4.40 -15.72
N ALA A 656 -9.17 -3.49 -16.69
CA ALA A 656 -8.77 -2.12 -16.51
C ALA A 656 -9.63 -1.44 -15.44
N PRO A 657 -9.07 -0.45 -14.71
CA PRO A 657 -9.82 0.37 -13.79
C PRO A 657 -10.96 1.14 -14.47
N GLU A 658 -11.89 1.67 -13.67
CA GLU A 658 -13.00 2.53 -14.14
C GLU A 658 -12.51 3.96 -14.42
N ALA A 659 -13.18 4.66 -15.35
CA ALA A 659 -12.76 6.00 -15.78
C ALA A 659 -12.73 7.06 -14.66
N ASP A 660 -13.48 6.85 -13.58
CA ASP A 660 -13.55 7.72 -12.41
C ASP A 660 -12.23 7.78 -11.63
N VAL A 661 -11.40 6.74 -11.68
CA VAL A 661 -10.11 6.69 -10.97
C VAL A 661 -8.93 7.25 -11.76
N ALA A 662 -9.15 7.78 -12.98
CA ALA A 662 -8.08 8.30 -13.85
C ALA A 662 -7.17 9.33 -13.15
N TYR A 663 -7.74 10.20 -12.32
CA TYR A 663 -6.96 11.16 -11.51
C TYR A 663 -6.02 10.47 -10.52
N HIS A 664 -6.51 9.44 -9.82
CA HIS A 664 -5.73 8.72 -8.83
C HIS A 664 -4.59 7.93 -9.49
N LEU A 665 -4.83 7.36 -10.66
CA LEU A 665 -3.79 6.72 -11.47
C LEU A 665 -2.74 7.72 -11.95
N ALA A 666 -3.16 8.92 -12.39
CA ALA A 666 -2.22 9.98 -12.76
C ALA A 666 -1.31 10.36 -11.58
N LEU A 667 -1.87 10.48 -10.37
CA LEU A 667 -1.10 10.72 -9.15
C LEU A 667 -0.16 9.55 -8.81
N ALA A 668 -0.56 8.30 -9.05
CA ALA A 668 0.30 7.14 -8.86
C ALA A 668 1.50 7.17 -9.83
N CYS A 669 1.27 7.45 -11.11
CA CYS A 669 2.33 7.67 -12.11
C CYS A 669 3.28 8.79 -11.67
N SER A 670 2.74 9.94 -11.25
CA SER A 670 3.54 11.07 -10.76
C SER A 670 4.42 10.69 -9.56
N GLY A 671 3.88 9.85 -8.66
CA GLY A 671 4.61 9.28 -7.52
C GLY A 671 5.79 8.40 -7.93
N ILE A 672 5.61 7.52 -8.92
CA ILE A 672 6.69 6.68 -9.47
C ILE A 672 7.76 7.56 -10.11
N ARG A 673 7.35 8.49 -10.99
CA ARG A 673 8.25 9.43 -11.67
C ARG A 673 9.07 10.28 -10.72
N PHE A 674 8.47 10.68 -9.59
CA PHE A 674 9.20 11.40 -8.55
C PHE A 674 10.39 10.60 -8.03
N VAL A 675 10.18 9.32 -7.66
CA VAL A 675 11.24 8.43 -7.16
C VAL A 675 12.27 8.13 -8.26
N LEU A 676 11.81 7.81 -9.47
CA LEU A 676 12.68 7.63 -10.64
C LEU A 676 13.59 8.84 -10.87
N GLY A 677 13.07 10.05 -10.74
CA GLY A 677 13.87 11.26 -10.87
C GLY A 677 14.89 11.49 -9.74
N ILE A 678 14.78 10.78 -8.59
CA ILE A 678 15.84 10.72 -7.58
C ILE A 678 16.87 9.64 -7.98
N ALA A 679 16.40 8.52 -8.56
CA ALA A 679 17.21 7.41 -9.03
C ALA A 679 17.95 7.64 -10.36
N GLU A 680 17.66 8.73 -11.09
CA GLU A 680 18.14 8.95 -12.47
C GLU A 680 19.67 8.87 -12.62
N THR A 681 20.43 9.27 -11.61
CA THR A 681 21.89 9.20 -11.60
C THR A 681 22.42 7.76 -11.56
N THR A 682 21.63 6.81 -11.04
CA THR A 682 22.01 5.41 -10.84
C THR A 682 21.77 4.58 -12.09
N ALA A 683 20.60 4.74 -12.72
CA ALA A 683 20.16 3.95 -13.87
C ALA A 683 19.57 4.82 -14.99
N PRO A 684 20.36 5.75 -15.58
CA PRO A 684 19.84 6.82 -16.43
C PRO A 684 19.08 6.35 -17.67
N GLY A 685 19.47 5.22 -18.28
CA GLY A 685 18.79 4.67 -19.45
C GLY A 685 17.40 4.14 -19.11
N PRO A 686 17.30 3.08 -18.28
CA PRO A 686 16.03 2.50 -17.86
C PRO A 686 15.09 3.51 -17.20
N VAL A 687 15.64 4.40 -16.34
CA VAL A 687 14.85 5.46 -15.69
C VAL A 687 14.21 6.40 -16.70
N ARG A 688 14.94 6.86 -17.73
CA ARG A 688 14.37 7.75 -18.76
C ARG A 688 13.31 7.06 -19.61
N GLN A 689 13.48 5.77 -19.88
CA GLN A 689 12.48 4.99 -20.59
C GLN A 689 11.19 4.88 -19.78
N ALA A 690 11.29 4.48 -18.51
CA ALA A 690 10.15 4.41 -17.60
C ALA A 690 9.47 5.77 -17.41
N ASP A 691 10.25 6.84 -17.17
CA ASP A 691 9.72 8.20 -17.01
C ASP A 691 8.96 8.68 -18.26
N ALA A 692 9.48 8.39 -19.47
CA ALA A 692 8.82 8.78 -20.71
C ALA A 692 7.47 8.08 -20.93
N ILE A 693 7.36 6.79 -20.55
CA ILE A 693 6.09 6.06 -20.62
C ILE A 693 5.10 6.63 -19.59
N LEU A 694 5.56 6.79 -18.34
CA LEU A 694 4.74 7.32 -17.26
C LEU A 694 4.29 8.76 -17.50
N ASP A 695 5.11 9.61 -18.11
CA ASP A 695 4.76 10.99 -18.47
C ASP A 695 3.60 11.04 -19.47
N ARG A 696 3.66 10.20 -20.52
CA ARG A 696 2.57 10.09 -21.50
C ARG A 696 1.30 9.56 -20.85
N ALA A 697 1.42 8.51 -20.04
CA ALA A 697 0.28 7.93 -19.33
C ALA A 697 -0.36 8.93 -18.36
N GLU A 698 0.44 9.63 -17.56
CA GLU A 698 -0.01 10.68 -16.64
C GLU A 698 -0.75 11.80 -17.41
N ALA A 699 -0.22 12.25 -18.55
CA ALA A 699 -0.86 13.28 -19.37
C ALA A 699 -2.22 12.81 -19.92
N ARG A 700 -2.33 11.57 -20.42
CA ARG A 700 -3.61 11.00 -20.89
C ARG A 700 -4.61 10.82 -19.76
N LEU A 701 -4.19 10.27 -18.63
CA LEU A 701 -5.04 10.08 -17.45
C LEU A 701 -5.55 11.41 -16.90
N MET A 702 -4.70 12.44 -16.88
CA MET A 702 -5.13 13.78 -16.49
C MET A 702 -6.11 14.36 -17.51
N SER A 703 -5.86 14.20 -18.82
CA SER A 703 -6.80 14.60 -19.87
C SER A 703 -8.16 13.92 -19.72
N LEU A 704 -8.19 12.63 -19.41
CA LEU A 704 -9.41 11.85 -19.15
C LEU A 704 -10.16 12.30 -17.92
N HIS A 705 -9.45 12.49 -16.81
CA HIS A 705 -10.06 13.01 -15.59
C HIS A 705 -10.67 14.39 -15.86
N LEU A 706 -9.95 15.20 -16.63
CA LEU A 706 -10.43 16.49 -17.01
C LEU A 706 -11.69 16.31 -17.86
N SER A 707 -11.66 15.61 -18.99
CA SER A 707 -12.79 15.53 -19.91
C SER A 707 -14.04 14.76 -19.40
N ARG A 708 -14.11 14.38 -18.11
CA ARG A 708 -15.18 13.54 -17.55
C ARG A 708 -16.62 14.03 -17.79
N GLU A 709 -16.82 15.34 -17.86
CA GLU A 709 -18.16 15.94 -18.04
C GLU A 709 -18.53 16.12 -19.53
N THR A 710 -17.54 16.12 -20.43
CA THR A 710 -17.73 16.42 -21.85
C THR A 710 -17.53 15.20 -22.76
N THR A 711 -16.71 14.23 -22.35
CA THR A 711 -16.44 13.00 -23.09
C THR A 711 -17.38 11.87 -22.64
N PRO A 712 -18.04 11.17 -23.58
CA PRO A 712 -18.87 10.02 -23.26
C PRO A 712 -18.13 8.96 -22.44
N GLU A 713 -18.81 8.36 -21.45
CA GLU A 713 -18.23 7.35 -20.55
C GLU A 713 -17.52 6.21 -21.30
N ALA A 714 -18.14 5.68 -22.36
CA ALA A 714 -17.57 4.57 -23.14
C ALA A 714 -16.25 4.94 -23.82
N GLU A 715 -16.10 6.20 -24.26
CA GLU A 715 -14.87 6.69 -24.86
C GLU A 715 -13.78 6.88 -23.79
N ARG A 716 -14.13 7.43 -22.62
CA ARG A 716 -13.21 7.54 -21.50
C ARG A 716 -12.72 6.18 -21.01
N GLN A 717 -13.61 5.20 -20.92
CA GLN A 717 -13.26 3.85 -20.51
C GLN A 717 -12.33 3.17 -21.51
N ARG A 718 -12.53 3.39 -22.83
CA ARG A 718 -11.65 2.87 -23.87
C ARG A 718 -10.23 3.46 -23.78
N GLU A 719 -10.11 4.79 -23.69
CA GLU A 719 -8.80 5.45 -23.60
C GLU A 719 -8.08 5.13 -22.27
N LEU A 720 -8.84 4.93 -21.18
CA LEU A 720 -8.29 4.42 -19.93
C LEU A 720 -7.75 3.00 -20.11
N HIS A 721 -8.50 2.11 -20.78
CA HIS A 721 -8.06 0.74 -21.05
C HIS A 721 -6.76 0.71 -21.88
N GLU A 722 -6.66 1.55 -22.91
CA GLU A 722 -5.45 1.70 -23.72
C GLU A 722 -4.27 2.22 -22.88
N THR A 723 -4.50 3.24 -22.05
CA THR A 723 -3.46 3.79 -21.17
C THR A 723 -3.03 2.78 -20.11
N TRP A 724 -3.97 2.01 -19.57
CA TRP A 724 -3.70 0.93 -18.63
C TRP A 724 -2.89 -0.22 -19.26
N ALA A 725 -3.20 -0.58 -20.51
CA ALA A 725 -2.42 -1.56 -21.26
C ALA A 725 -0.97 -1.10 -21.49
N GLU A 726 -0.74 0.20 -21.77
CA GLU A 726 0.62 0.77 -21.86
C GLU A 726 1.35 0.70 -20.50
N LEU A 727 0.66 1.01 -19.40
CA LEU A 727 1.20 0.89 -18.04
C LEU A 727 1.50 -0.56 -17.61
N ARG A 728 0.83 -1.54 -18.21
CA ARG A 728 1.13 -2.97 -18.06
C ARG A 728 2.04 -3.51 -19.15
N GLY A 729 2.48 -2.68 -20.08
CA GLY A 729 3.27 -3.08 -21.23
C GLY A 729 4.63 -3.66 -20.81
N PRO A 730 5.16 -4.63 -21.57
CA PRO A 730 6.46 -5.24 -21.27
C PRO A 730 7.61 -4.21 -21.25
N GLU A 731 7.50 -3.13 -22.02
CA GLU A 731 8.50 -2.05 -22.04
C GLU A 731 8.66 -1.36 -20.69
N LEU A 732 7.55 -0.97 -20.05
CA LEU A 732 7.60 -0.32 -18.74
C LEU A 732 8.08 -1.29 -17.66
N ARG A 733 7.62 -2.55 -17.73
CA ARG A 733 8.04 -3.61 -16.82
C ARG A 733 9.55 -3.88 -16.90
N HIS A 734 10.08 -4.00 -18.12
CA HIS A 734 11.50 -4.17 -18.35
C HIS A 734 12.31 -2.98 -17.83
N ALA A 735 11.87 -1.75 -18.12
CA ALA A 735 12.53 -0.55 -17.62
C ALA A 735 12.53 -0.46 -16.08
N PHE A 736 11.44 -0.87 -15.42
CA PHE A 736 11.40 -0.97 -13.96
C PHE A 736 12.35 -2.05 -13.43
N ALA A 737 12.37 -3.24 -14.04
CA ALA A 737 13.25 -4.31 -13.62
C ALA A 737 14.73 -3.93 -13.73
N GLU A 738 15.14 -3.36 -14.87
CA GLU A 738 16.51 -2.87 -15.04
C GLU A 738 16.86 -1.74 -14.05
N THR A 739 15.90 -0.86 -13.77
CA THR A 739 16.08 0.20 -12.75
C THR A 739 16.28 -0.41 -11.36
N LEU A 740 15.47 -1.41 -10.98
CA LEU A 740 15.54 -2.07 -9.68
C LEU A 740 16.81 -2.92 -9.53
N VAL A 741 17.29 -3.57 -10.58
CA VAL A 741 18.56 -4.32 -10.58
C VAL A 741 19.77 -3.38 -10.42
N ALA A 742 19.67 -2.17 -10.96
CA ALA A 742 20.71 -1.16 -10.86
C ALA A 742 20.75 -0.44 -9.49
N LEU A 743 19.62 -0.42 -8.77
CA LEU A 743 19.49 0.16 -7.42
C LEU A 743 19.93 -0.84 -6.34
#